data_AF-A0A349DTD9-F1
#
_entry.id   AF-A0A349DTD9-F1
#
_cell.length_a   1.000
_cell.length_b   1.000
_cell.length_c   1.000
_cell.angle_alpha   90.00
_cell.angle_beta   90.00
_cell.angle_gamma   90.00
#
_symmetry.space_group_name_H-M   'P 1'
#
loop_
_entity.id
_entity.type
_entity.pdbx_description
1 polymer ?
#
loop_
_entity_poly.entity_id
_entity_poly.type
_entity_poly.pdbx_seq_one_letter_code
_entity_poly.pdbx_strand_id
1 'polypeptide(L)'
;MIQLGHYLGKVIKHDIDERGFGFIRIFEKAPAREIFYHFSQLQDSIAPSDIVVFQVIASQKHRGKLEAQAIQKLPSSPDLLVALLTQARENLPYLPTKVWQAQILPHLGLTAKMAVFPHQHIAQLDQYQLFKLSIATCPQTQEVFAQFCQALSFSPEYELKAWLDGYKPIPTLEILSIVTSEGNLTDHVPIIRKLGWRQSLDLFQAAITCQPYDTLRLILTTVEDFDKNKHALEDVELELTDEVRLRLWIEGLLQQPASDIMTQCLLYEVPFAPTPQMIQLVGTAMDSLMQEVSEAWQQQEVIEEYTPLQRMLELVEKHTELSTQAFLNDLLPKLTERIHFKLWYYHYLESIPFDIMATYFGDLSAKAQKSTLKRLFYLLKQQDAHISLVKILSLNQGGIKNPMADLLSISDQKLDFAVYVILQMLQEMAEDRLVNDQTIFEIIAQHIHSPKDMLLLADFLDKCEGRLGVGRANASSEEEPTFEIKVNRGGKPSGVVFCEGRKVIDKTTRQPKLNDINGQPYWWCRNASCYQTCVQAHTDWPDYTLLDFMTIAQLPFKQEDYELLMGYINKVERFIQHLFCQGCHQMLRPLKDAHKASNYGLYRVSRFSCQTEDCTELGKEVYLTRCINGACTNIIDSRESVKCKPEGDYPEDIGWYVCKACHGCCTTEKLNARIGVYHMTGQTYQGHADGHKDLGQICCTQCGHVMEFAGQKSSAYQNVLQWFLTKGQKSKHVLSSGQRKTDHKYWFRLKAPQGEEDLRLFKQKLANLVQMGFQVPEINQTKNAYMVSEPFATPSITNRQTLVCPKCSFTVDFNKEKYDVMRRYHQL
;
A
#
# COMPACT_ATOMS: atom_id res chain seq x y z
N MET A 1 24.11 31.69 3.25
CA MET A 1 24.52 30.79 4.37
C MET A 1 24.34 29.28 4.13
N ILE A 2 23.73 28.81 3.03
CA ILE A 2 23.80 27.37 2.60
C ILE A 2 25.10 27.08 1.81
N GLN A 3 25.83 28.11 1.38
CA GLN A 3 27.22 27.96 0.91
C GLN A 3 28.23 27.57 2.02
N LEU A 4 27.83 27.48 3.29
CA LEU A 4 28.72 27.17 4.42
C LEU A 4 28.34 25.89 5.21
N GLY A 5 27.59 24.94 4.63
CA GLY A 5 27.35 23.63 5.25
C GLY A 5 26.41 23.62 6.47
N HIS A 6 25.55 24.64 6.61
CA HIS A 6 24.53 24.72 7.66
C HIS A 6 23.17 24.26 7.13
N TYR A 7 22.42 23.55 7.98
CA TYR A 7 21.13 22.93 7.74
C TYR A 7 20.09 23.47 8.71
N LEU A 8 18.83 23.47 8.27
CA LEU A 8 17.66 23.81 9.07
C LEU A 8 16.85 22.54 9.37
N GLY A 9 16.43 22.39 10.62
CA GLY A 9 15.63 21.24 11.02
C GLY A 9 14.88 21.45 12.33
N LYS A 10 13.97 20.51 12.61
CA LYS A 10 13.15 20.49 13.82
C LYS A 10 13.67 19.44 14.79
N VAL A 11 13.83 19.80 16.06
CA VAL A 11 14.13 18.82 17.11
C VAL A 11 12.92 17.92 17.29
N ILE A 12 13.06 16.62 17.03
CA ILE A 12 11.94 15.66 17.06
C ILE A 12 11.92 14.79 18.32
N LYS A 13 13.07 14.55 18.93
CA LYS A 13 13.20 13.75 20.15
C LYS A 13 14.33 14.29 21.01
N HIS A 14 14.04 14.42 22.31
CA HIS A 14 14.99 14.80 23.35
C HIS A 14 14.95 13.66 24.39
N ASP A 15 15.92 12.74 24.35
CA ASP A 15 15.95 11.57 25.24
C ASP A 15 16.70 11.96 26.53
N ILE A 16 15.97 12.62 27.44
CA ILE A 16 16.54 13.21 28.66
C ILE A 16 16.96 12.12 29.66
N ASP A 17 16.33 10.95 29.59
CA ASP A 17 16.32 10.04 30.73
C ASP A 17 17.51 9.09 30.85
N GLU A 18 18.48 9.02 29.92
CA GLU A 18 19.72 8.25 30.23
C GLU A 18 20.91 8.34 29.26
N ARG A 19 20.83 9.01 28.09
CA ARG A 19 21.91 8.90 27.07
C ARG A 19 22.49 10.19 26.49
N GLY A 20 22.01 11.37 26.90
CA GLY A 20 22.66 12.64 26.59
C GLY A 20 22.70 13.03 25.10
N PHE A 21 21.74 12.57 24.30
CA PHE A 21 21.64 12.88 22.86
C PHE A 21 20.18 13.09 22.42
N GLY A 22 20.01 13.79 21.29
CA GLY A 22 18.71 14.03 20.65
C GLY A 22 18.76 13.86 19.14
N PHE A 23 17.62 14.08 18.46
CA PHE A 23 17.50 14.00 17.00
C PHE A 23 16.86 15.25 16.40
N ILE A 24 17.39 15.69 15.26
CA ILE A 24 16.88 16.79 14.42
C ILE A 24 16.47 16.22 13.07
N ARG A 25 15.25 16.54 12.63
CA ARG A 25 14.75 16.20 11.29
C ARG A 25 15.02 17.37 10.34
N ILE A 26 15.77 17.13 9.26
CA ILE A 26 16.08 18.14 8.23
C ILE A 26 14.83 18.42 7.37
N PHE A 27 14.61 19.68 6.99
CA PHE A 27 13.48 20.09 6.15
C PHE A 27 13.67 19.87 4.63
N GLU A 28 14.91 19.77 4.14
CA GLU A 28 15.21 19.57 2.71
C GLU A 28 15.32 18.08 2.31
N LYS A 29 14.37 17.63 1.47
CA LYS A 29 14.28 16.36 0.70
C LYS A 29 13.66 15.14 1.39
N ALA A 30 12.71 14.53 0.67
CA ALA A 30 12.24 13.17 0.92
C ALA A 30 13.27 12.15 0.41
N PRO A 31 13.51 11.04 1.15
CA PRO A 31 12.92 10.69 2.44
C PRO A 31 13.55 11.49 3.59
N ALA A 32 12.73 11.89 4.57
CA ALA A 32 13.14 12.68 5.73
C ALA A 32 14.32 12.01 6.47
N ARG A 33 15.45 12.72 6.57
CA ARG A 33 16.64 12.25 7.31
C ARG A 33 16.67 12.85 8.71
N GLU A 34 16.91 11.99 9.69
CA GLU A 34 17.10 12.36 11.09
C GLU A 34 18.59 12.36 11.41
N ILE A 35 19.10 13.48 11.92
CA ILE A 35 20.50 13.65 12.33
C ILE A 35 20.54 13.69 13.85
N PHE A 36 21.45 12.93 14.45
CA PHE A 36 21.60 12.92 15.90
C PHE A 36 22.55 14.02 16.37
N TYR A 37 22.40 14.47 17.62
CA TYR A 37 23.31 15.42 18.27
C TYR A 37 23.50 15.10 19.75
N HIS A 38 24.60 15.55 20.34
CA HIS A 38 24.86 15.40 21.77
C HIS A 38 24.47 16.65 22.54
N PHE A 39 23.90 16.50 23.75
CA PHE A 39 23.52 17.64 24.60
C PHE A 39 24.72 18.50 25.01
N SER A 40 25.92 17.91 25.08
CA SER A 40 27.14 18.65 25.36
C SER A 40 27.52 19.67 24.27
N GLN A 41 26.86 19.64 23.11
CA GLN A 41 27.09 20.56 22.00
C GLN A 41 26.06 21.70 21.94
N LEU A 42 25.10 21.72 22.86
CA LEU A 42 24.11 22.79 22.94
C LEU A 42 24.67 23.97 23.73
N GLN A 43 24.64 25.16 23.13
CA GLN A 43 24.95 26.41 23.84
C GLN A 43 23.74 26.91 24.66
N ASP A 44 22.53 26.63 24.18
CA ASP A 44 21.26 27.02 24.80
C ASP A 44 20.36 25.80 25.06
N SER A 45 19.38 25.93 25.97
CA SER A 45 18.39 24.86 26.18
C SER A 45 17.46 24.72 24.97
N ILE A 46 17.37 23.50 24.44
CA ILE A 46 16.55 23.18 23.28
C ILE A 46 15.52 22.12 23.70
N ALA A 47 14.26 22.35 23.32
CA ALA A 47 13.12 21.48 23.60
C ALA A 47 12.67 20.73 22.34
N PRO A 48 11.96 19.59 22.46
CA PRO A 48 11.26 19.01 21.34
C PRO A 48 10.36 20.07 20.65
N SER A 49 10.42 20.12 19.33
CA SER A 49 9.76 21.09 18.45
C SER A 49 10.48 22.41 18.21
N ASP A 50 11.58 22.71 18.89
CA ASP A 50 12.40 23.88 18.55
C ASP A 50 12.98 23.75 17.13
N ILE A 51 13.09 24.89 16.45
CA ILE A 51 13.76 25.00 15.16
C ILE A 51 15.19 25.44 15.40
N VAL A 52 16.12 24.71 14.77
CA VAL A 52 17.55 24.91 14.97
C VAL A 52 18.27 25.02 13.64
N VAL A 53 19.32 25.83 13.62
CA VAL A 53 20.33 25.82 12.56
C VAL A 53 21.54 25.06 13.09
N PHE A 54 22.12 24.20 12.27
CA PHE A 54 23.22 23.34 12.66
C PHE A 54 24.09 22.94 11.47
N GLN A 55 25.32 22.54 11.71
CA GLN A 55 26.18 21.95 10.69
C GLN A 55 26.12 20.43 10.78
N VAL A 56 26.20 19.73 9.65
CA VAL A 56 26.28 18.26 9.63
C VAL A 56 27.71 17.84 9.37
N ILE A 57 28.29 17.06 10.28
CA ILE A 57 29.64 16.50 10.14
C ILE A 57 29.65 14.99 10.37
N ALA A 58 30.74 14.31 10.00
CA ALA A 58 30.93 12.91 10.36
C ALA A 58 31.20 12.76 11.87
N SER A 59 30.52 11.82 12.52
CA SER A 59 30.68 11.63 13.96
C SER A 59 32.03 11.05 14.34
N GLN A 60 32.70 11.71 15.28
CA GLN A 60 33.97 11.22 15.83
C GLN A 60 33.76 10.03 16.78
N LYS A 61 32.58 9.92 17.41
CA LYS A 61 32.24 8.82 18.35
C LYS A 61 31.60 7.62 17.67
N HIS A 62 30.86 7.85 16.59
CA HIS A 62 30.12 6.81 15.86
C HIS A 62 30.56 6.75 14.39
N ARG A 63 31.61 5.95 14.12
CA ARG A 63 32.18 5.80 12.77
C ARG A 63 31.10 5.46 11.75
N GLY A 64 31.00 6.27 10.69
CA GLY A 64 30.02 6.10 9.61
C GLY A 64 28.66 6.76 9.84
N LYS A 65 28.43 7.43 10.97
CA LYS A 65 27.21 8.23 11.21
C LYS A 65 27.48 9.73 11.07
N LEU A 66 26.43 10.49 10.78
CA LEU A 66 26.46 11.96 10.70
C LEU A 66 25.90 12.56 11.99
N GLU A 67 26.60 13.54 12.55
CA GLU A 67 26.19 14.28 13.75
C GLU A 67 25.97 15.77 13.45
N ALA A 68 25.02 16.38 14.15
CA ALA A 68 24.77 17.80 14.09
C ALA A 68 25.64 18.54 15.11
N GLN A 69 26.39 19.56 14.67
CA GLN A 69 27.23 20.43 15.49
C GLN A 69 26.85 21.90 15.30
N ALA A 70 27.38 22.78 16.16
CA ALA A 70 27.10 24.21 16.15
C ALA A 70 25.59 24.50 16.16
N ILE A 71 24.86 23.77 17.01
CA ILE A 71 23.40 23.84 17.05
C ILE A 71 23.00 25.13 17.74
N GLN A 72 22.38 26.02 16.98
CA GLN A 72 21.86 27.27 17.48
C GLN A 72 20.34 27.22 17.41
N LYS A 73 19.73 27.37 18.59
CA LYS A 73 18.28 27.55 18.70
C LYS A 73 17.93 28.89 18.06
N LEU A 74 17.00 28.85 17.12
CA LEU A 74 16.47 30.09 16.59
C LEU A 74 15.51 30.69 17.63
N PRO A 75 15.62 32.00 17.94
CA PRO A 75 14.79 32.64 18.95
C PRO A 75 13.32 32.60 18.54
N SER A 76 12.42 32.32 19.49
CA SER A 76 10.97 32.26 19.25
C SER A 76 10.33 33.62 18.95
N SER A 77 11.12 34.71 18.93
CA SER A 77 10.68 36.07 18.61
C SER A 77 10.56 36.24 17.09
N PRO A 78 9.36 36.52 16.57
CA PRO A 78 9.13 36.71 15.13
C PRO A 78 9.99 37.79 14.48
N ASP A 79 10.18 38.91 15.18
CA ASP A 79 10.81 40.12 14.64
C ASP A 79 12.31 39.94 14.43
N LEU A 80 12.98 39.23 15.36
CA LEU A 80 14.40 38.89 15.23
C LEU A 80 14.63 37.81 14.17
N LEU A 81 13.67 36.88 14.03
CA LEU A 81 13.72 35.80 13.05
C LEU A 81 13.55 36.34 11.63
N VAL A 82 12.64 37.29 11.42
CA VAL A 82 12.45 37.99 10.13
C VAL A 82 13.69 38.79 9.77
N ALA A 83 14.34 39.47 10.72
CA ALA A 83 15.60 40.18 10.48
C ALA A 83 16.74 39.23 10.04
N LEU A 84 16.91 38.10 10.74
CA LEU A 84 17.91 37.08 10.40
C LEU A 84 17.60 36.35 9.07
N LEU A 85 16.32 36.13 8.75
CA LEU A 85 15.89 35.46 7.53
C LEU A 85 15.90 36.38 6.31
N THR A 86 15.69 37.69 6.49
CA THR A 86 15.85 38.70 5.44
C THR A 86 17.31 38.83 5.04
N GLN A 87 18.22 38.83 6.02
CA GLN A 87 19.66 38.79 5.79
C GLN A 87 20.13 37.46 5.14
N ALA A 88 19.41 36.36 5.38
CA ALA A 88 19.68 35.06 4.76
C ALA A 88 19.13 34.93 3.32
N ARG A 89 18.03 35.63 2.97
CA ARG A 89 17.39 35.61 1.65
C ARG A 89 18.23 36.28 0.56
N GLU A 90 18.97 37.33 0.89
CA GLU A 90 19.99 37.92 0.01
C GLU A 90 21.13 36.92 -0.35
N ASN A 91 21.27 35.85 0.43
CA ASN A 91 22.35 34.87 0.30
C ASN A 91 21.88 33.45 -0.09
N LEU A 92 20.60 33.25 -0.48
CA LEU A 92 19.98 31.94 -0.73
C LEU A 92 18.91 31.94 -1.85
N PRO A 93 19.29 31.81 -3.13
CA PRO A 93 18.34 31.92 -4.25
C PRO A 93 17.53 30.67 -4.60
N TYR A 94 17.66 29.53 -3.90
CA TYR A 94 17.19 28.23 -4.41
C TYR A 94 16.17 27.45 -3.53
N LEU A 95 15.48 28.09 -2.58
CA LEU A 95 14.41 27.44 -1.81
C LEU A 95 13.04 27.67 -2.49
N PRO A 96 12.33 26.61 -2.95
CA PRO A 96 11.03 26.77 -3.62
C PRO A 96 9.97 27.36 -2.69
N THR A 97 9.22 28.36 -3.16
CA THR A 97 8.16 29.09 -2.40
C THR A 97 7.13 28.18 -1.72
N LYS A 98 6.84 27.01 -2.32
CA LYS A 98 5.91 26.02 -1.75
C LYS A 98 6.43 25.35 -0.47
N VAL A 99 7.75 25.19 -0.30
CA VAL A 99 8.35 24.62 0.91
C VAL A 99 8.27 25.61 2.07
N TRP A 100 8.48 26.90 1.79
CA TRP A 100 8.31 28.00 2.74
C TRP A 100 6.89 28.08 3.32
N GLN A 101 5.88 28.04 2.45
CA GLN A 101 4.47 28.20 2.83
C GLN A 101 3.90 26.97 3.55
N ALA A 102 4.25 25.76 3.10
CA ALA A 102 3.61 24.54 3.62
C ALA A 102 4.24 23.99 4.90
N GLN A 103 5.52 24.28 5.19
CA GLN A 103 6.27 23.55 6.21
C GLN A 103 6.88 24.42 7.32
N ILE A 104 7.17 25.70 7.05
CA ILE A 104 7.85 26.59 8.02
C ILE A 104 6.85 27.52 8.72
N LEU A 105 5.98 28.19 7.96
CA LEU A 105 5.03 29.20 8.45
C LEU A 105 4.07 28.70 9.56
N PRO A 106 3.45 27.51 9.45
CA PRO A 106 2.49 27.04 10.47
C PRO A 106 3.12 26.73 11.84
N HIS A 107 4.44 26.54 11.92
CA HIS A 107 5.12 26.11 13.14
C HIS A 107 5.71 27.25 13.98
N LEU A 108 5.72 28.49 13.47
CA LEU A 108 6.28 29.65 14.16
C LEU A 108 5.29 30.38 15.10
N GLY A 109 4.10 29.81 15.34
CA GLY A 109 3.17 30.27 16.42
C GLY A 109 2.68 31.72 16.30
N LEU A 110 2.80 32.31 15.12
CA LEU A 110 2.60 33.73 14.83
C LEU A 110 1.13 34.17 14.71
N THR A 111 0.20 33.36 15.20
CA THR A 111 -1.24 33.65 15.16
C THR A 111 -1.77 34.30 16.44
N ALA A 112 -0.99 34.40 17.53
CA ALA A 112 -1.56 34.69 18.86
C ALA A 112 -1.13 35.99 19.57
N LYS A 113 -0.09 36.74 19.14
CA LYS A 113 0.36 37.98 19.84
C LYS A 113 0.19 39.30 19.09
N MET A 114 -0.40 39.31 17.90
CA MET A 114 -0.73 40.52 17.14
C MET A 114 -2.19 40.96 17.33
N ALA A 115 -2.67 40.95 18.57
CA ALA A 115 -4.05 41.32 18.91
C ALA A 115 -4.22 42.81 19.27
N VAL A 116 -3.18 43.65 19.21
CA VAL A 116 -3.29 45.09 19.52
C VAL A 116 -2.52 45.91 18.48
N PHE A 117 -3.27 46.33 17.45
CA PHE A 117 -2.90 46.98 16.18
C PHE A 117 -2.07 46.13 15.18
N PRO A 118 -2.49 46.06 13.91
CA PRO A 118 -2.06 44.99 13.02
C PRO A 118 -0.67 45.28 12.46
N HIS A 119 0.34 44.59 12.98
CA HIS A 119 1.70 44.48 12.42
C HIS A 119 1.73 43.95 10.95
N GLN A 120 0.59 43.67 10.34
CA GLN A 120 0.49 43.25 8.93
C GLN A 120 0.75 44.38 7.93
N HIS A 121 0.74 45.66 8.29
CA HIS A 121 0.77 46.70 7.25
C HIS A 121 2.16 47.22 6.83
N ILE A 122 3.18 47.35 7.69
CA ILE A 122 4.48 47.94 7.25
C ILE A 122 5.24 47.01 6.29
N ALA A 123 5.24 45.69 6.55
CA ALA A 123 5.89 44.69 5.70
C ALA A 123 5.08 44.32 4.45
N GLN A 124 3.87 44.86 4.31
CA GLN A 124 3.00 44.73 3.13
C GLN A 124 2.90 46.06 2.36
N LEU A 125 3.61 47.12 2.76
CA LEU A 125 3.67 48.35 1.98
C LEU A 125 4.49 48.09 0.71
N ASP A 126 3.81 48.15 -0.44
CA ASP A 126 4.48 48.20 -1.74
C ASP A 126 5.31 49.50 -1.86
N GLN A 127 6.14 49.62 -2.92
CA GLN A 127 6.98 50.81 -3.15
C GLN A 127 6.17 52.12 -3.10
N TYR A 128 4.88 52.06 -3.46
CA TYR A 128 3.95 53.17 -3.49
C TYR A 128 3.38 53.56 -2.11
N GLN A 129 3.17 52.59 -1.24
CA GLN A 129 2.75 52.83 0.14
C GLN A 129 3.91 53.35 1.00
N LEU A 130 5.15 52.95 0.70
CA LEU A 130 6.36 53.59 1.24
C LEU A 130 6.50 55.04 0.72
N PHE A 131 6.18 55.29 -0.55
CA PHE A 131 6.10 56.64 -1.13
C PHE A 131 5.14 57.55 -0.36
N LYS A 132 3.90 57.11 -0.10
CA LYS A 132 2.93 57.88 0.72
C LYS A 132 3.43 58.15 2.14
N LEU A 133 4.11 57.18 2.76
CA LEU A 133 4.67 57.33 4.10
C LEU A 133 5.85 58.32 4.13
N SER A 134 6.68 58.33 3.08
CA SER A 134 7.85 59.21 2.96
C SER A 134 7.48 60.69 2.76
N ILE A 135 6.45 60.98 1.96
CA ILE A 135 5.90 62.35 1.81
C ILE A 135 5.30 62.86 3.12
N ALA A 136 4.68 61.98 3.90
CA ALA A 136 4.08 62.34 5.19
C ALA A 136 5.11 62.59 6.32
N THR A 137 6.36 62.14 6.18
CA THR A 137 7.36 62.13 7.27
C THR A 137 8.59 63.02 7.06
N CYS A 138 8.83 63.56 5.85
CA CYS A 138 9.94 64.50 5.60
C CYS A 138 9.52 65.65 4.67
N PRO A 139 9.10 66.83 5.21
CA PRO A 139 8.58 67.94 4.39
C PRO A 139 9.65 68.78 3.69
N GLN A 140 10.95 68.57 3.97
CA GLN A 140 12.02 69.41 3.42
C GLN A 140 12.76 68.70 2.28
N THR A 141 12.64 69.30 1.09
CA THR A 141 13.26 69.01 -0.23
C THR A 141 12.51 68.04 -1.15
N GLN A 142 11.35 68.48 -1.67
CA GLN A 142 10.70 67.92 -2.88
C GLN A 142 11.65 67.78 -4.08
N GLU A 143 12.71 68.59 -4.14
CA GLU A 143 13.65 68.65 -5.25
C GLU A 143 14.71 67.54 -5.23
N VAL A 144 15.17 67.12 -4.03
CA VAL A 144 16.07 65.95 -3.86
C VAL A 144 15.32 64.65 -4.18
N PHE A 145 14.01 64.61 -3.92
CA PHE A 145 13.18 63.43 -4.16
C PHE A 145 12.71 63.30 -5.62
N ALA A 146 12.43 64.41 -6.32
CA ALA A 146 12.14 64.37 -7.76
C ALA A 146 13.31 63.82 -8.58
N GLN A 147 14.55 64.13 -8.18
CA GLN A 147 15.77 63.58 -8.78
C GLN A 147 15.98 62.10 -8.43
N PHE A 148 15.57 61.67 -7.23
CA PHE A 148 15.57 60.26 -6.81
C PHE A 148 14.56 59.42 -7.61
N CYS A 149 13.37 59.97 -7.90
CA CYS A 149 12.34 59.32 -8.72
C CYS A 149 12.72 59.18 -10.20
N GLN A 150 13.42 60.16 -10.79
CA GLN A 150 13.96 60.05 -12.15
C GLN A 150 15.04 58.96 -12.29
N ALA A 151 15.74 58.62 -11.20
CA ALA A 151 16.79 57.61 -11.20
C ALA A 151 16.29 56.17 -11.07
N LEU A 152 15.04 55.94 -10.62
CA LEU A 152 14.54 54.62 -10.22
C LEU A 152 13.65 53.89 -11.25
N SER A 153 13.30 54.49 -12.40
CA SER A 153 12.49 53.84 -13.47
C SER A 153 11.27 53.08 -12.93
N PHE A 154 10.26 53.81 -12.44
CA PHE A 154 9.02 53.19 -11.91
C PHE A 154 8.35 52.28 -12.95
N SER A 155 7.74 51.18 -12.49
CA SER A 155 6.89 50.35 -13.35
C SER A 155 5.64 51.13 -13.78
N PRO A 156 5.08 50.84 -14.97
CA PRO A 156 3.83 51.46 -15.45
C PRO A 156 2.67 51.39 -14.42
N GLU A 157 2.61 50.31 -13.65
CA GLU A 157 1.67 50.10 -12.53
C GLU A 157 1.73 51.23 -11.47
N TYR A 158 2.91 51.72 -11.11
CA TYR A 158 3.08 52.78 -10.11
C TYR A 158 2.81 54.17 -10.68
N GLU A 159 3.06 54.38 -11.98
CA GLU A 159 2.70 55.62 -12.65
C GLU A 159 1.17 55.80 -12.71
N LEU A 160 0.44 54.72 -13.01
CA LEU A 160 -1.01 54.66 -13.01
C LEU A 160 -1.61 54.94 -11.62
N LYS A 161 -1.01 54.38 -10.57
CA LYS A 161 -1.41 54.59 -9.17
C LYS A 161 -1.19 56.04 -8.70
N ALA A 162 -0.09 56.66 -9.13
CA ALA A 162 0.21 58.07 -8.87
C ALA A 162 -0.76 59.04 -9.60
N TRP A 163 -1.19 58.71 -10.82
CA TRP A 163 -2.25 59.45 -11.53
C TRP A 163 -3.61 59.33 -10.84
N LEU A 164 -4.00 58.11 -10.43
CA LEU A 164 -5.26 57.86 -9.73
C LEU A 164 -5.42 58.70 -8.45
N ASP A 165 -4.30 58.96 -7.77
CA ASP A 165 -4.21 59.76 -6.54
C ASP A 165 -3.89 61.25 -6.78
N GLY A 166 -3.78 61.71 -8.04
CA GLY A 166 -3.64 63.11 -8.40
C GLY A 166 -2.20 63.68 -8.35
N TYR A 167 -1.19 62.83 -8.23
CA TYR A 167 0.22 63.24 -8.10
C TYR A 167 0.95 63.39 -9.45
N LYS A 168 0.38 62.93 -10.58
CA LYS A 168 0.97 63.04 -11.93
C LYS A 168 -0.13 63.09 -13.02
N PRO A 169 0.00 63.89 -14.09
CA PRO A 169 -0.86 63.80 -15.28
C PRO A 169 -0.33 62.77 -16.30
N ILE A 170 -1.19 61.87 -16.84
CA ILE A 170 -0.82 60.88 -17.88
C ILE A 170 -1.83 60.89 -19.05
N PRO A 171 -1.43 60.71 -20.34
CA PRO A 171 -2.32 60.67 -21.50
C PRO A 171 -3.02 59.31 -21.72
N THR A 172 -4.24 59.34 -22.27
CA THR A 172 -5.20 58.23 -22.41
C THR A 172 -4.70 56.97 -23.14
N LEU A 173 -3.73 57.10 -24.05
CA LEU A 173 -3.22 55.98 -24.87
C LEU A 173 -2.33 55.00 -24.08
N GLU A 174 -1.64 55.46 -23.03
CA GLU A 174 -0.78 54.59 -22.20
C GLU A 174 -1.61 53.72 -21.25
N ILE A 175 -2.79 54.19 -20.82
CA ILE A 175 -3.72 53.44 -19.96
C ILE A 175 -4.21 52.17 -20.67
N LEU A 176 -4.53 52.28 -21.97
CA LEU A 176 -4.98 51.15 -22.79
C LEU A 176 -3.90 50.06 -22.93
N SER A 177 -2.63 50.43 -23.08
CA SER A 177 -1.52 49.46 -23.15
C SER A 177 -1.24 48.78 -21.80
N ILE A 178 -1.38 49.50 -20.69
CA ILE A 178 -1.14 48.95 -19.35
C ILE A 178 -2.23 47.93 -19.01
N VAL A 179 -3.50 48.31 -19.18
CA VAL A 179 -4.67 47.50 -18.83
C VAL A 179 -4.78 46.22 -19.68
N THR A 180 -4.30 46.24 -20.93
CA THR A 180 -4.29 45.07 -21.81
C THR A 180 -3.06 44.16 -21.62
N SER A 181 -1.98 44.65 -21.00
CA SER A 181 -0.73 43.90 -20.79
C SER A 181 -0.63 43.20 -19.43
N GLU A 182 -1.30 43.72 -18.40
CA GLU A 182 -1.30 43.17 -17.04
C GLU A 182 -2.58 42.34 -16.86
N GLY A 183 -2.49 41.03 -17.09
CA GLY A 183 -3.61 40.10 -17.27
C GLY A 183 -4.60 39.89 -16.11
N ASN A 184 -4.77 40.83 -15.18
CA ASN A 184 -5.84 40.80 -14.18
C ASN A 184 -6.49 42.17 -13.94
N LEU A 185 -7.57 42.45 -14.67
CA LEU A 185 -8.29 43.73 -14.63
C LEU A 185 -9.08 44.01 -13.33
N THR A 186 -9.22 43.04 -12.42
CA THR A 186 -9.95 43.26 -11.15
C THR A 186 -9.30 44.32 -10.25
N ASP A 187 -8.00 44.55 -10.40
CA ASP A 187 -7.27 45.63 -9.70
C ASP A 187 -7.52 47.02 -10.31
N HIS A 188 -8.22 47.08 -11.45
CA HIS A 188 -8.47 48.30 -12.23
C HIS A 188 -9.93 48.79 -12.19
N VAL A 189 -10.81 48.20 -11.36
CA VAL A 189 -12.20 48.66 -11.14
C VAL A 189 -12.31 50.18 -10.89
N PRO A 190 -11.45 50.82 -10.08
CA PRO A 190 -11.52 52.27 -9.86
C PRO A 190 -11.20 53.10 -11.11
N ILE A 191 -10.40 52.55 -12.04
CA ILE A 191 -10.07 53.18 -13.33
C ILE A 191 -11.29 53.12 -14.24
N ILE A 192 -11.90 51.94 -14.36
CA ILE A 192 -13.11 51.71 -15.17
C ILE A 192 -14.27 52.60 -14.70
N ARG A 193 -14.44 52.80 -13.38
CA ARG A 193 -15.44 53.73 -12.81
C ARG A 193 -15.18 55.21 -13.12
N LYS A 194 -13.91 55.61 -13.30
CA LYS A 194 -13.52 57.00 -13.62
C LYS A 194 -13.57 57.31 -15.12
N LEU A 195 -13.59 56.30 -15.98
CA LEU A 195 -13.71 56.45 -17.43
C LEU A 195 -15.18 56.67 -17.81
N GLY A 196 -15.44 57.60 -18.72
CA GLY A 196 -16.79 57.79 -19.26
C GLY A 196 -17.14 56.70 -20.28
N TRP A 197 -18.44 56.50 -20.56
CA TRP A 197 -18.97 55.43 -21.44
C TRP A 197 -18.20 55.22 -22.75
N ARG A 198 -17.83 56.30 -23.46
CA ARG A 198 -17.08 56.20 -24.73
C ARG A 198 -15.70 55.54 -24.57
N GLN A 199 -15.01 55.82 -23.47
CA GLN A 199 -13.69 55.22 -23.19
C GLN A 199 -13.83 53.80 -22.66
N SER A 200 -14.96 53.49 -22.00
CA SER A 200 -15.30 52.13 -21.57
C SER A 200 -15.64 51.20 -22.73
N LEU A 201 -16.17 51.73 -23.85
CA LEU A 201 -16.49 50.95 -25.04
C LEU A 201 -15.23 50.44 -25.77
N ASP A 202 -14.18 51.27 -25.90
CA ASP A 202 -12.89 50.86 -26.48
C ASP A 202 -12.21 49.78 -25.61
N LEU A 203 -12.32 49.91 -24.28
CA LEU A 203 -11.90 48.88 -23.31
C LEU A 203 -12.71 47.59 -23.43
N PHE A 204 -14.01 47.70 -23.70
CA PHE A 204 -14.89 46.55 -23.90
C PHE A 204 -14.55 45.80 -25.19
N GLN A 205 -14.31 46.51 -26.31
CA GLN A 205 -13.87 45.91 -27.57
C GLN A 205 -12.51 45.22 -27.44
N ALA A 206 -11.55 45.83 -26.74
CA ALA A 206 -10.26 45.20 -26.44
C ALA A 206 -10.40 43.94 -25.55
N ALA A 207 -11.32 43.97 -24.58
CA ALA A 207 -11.61 42.82 -23.71
C ALA A 207 -12.25 41.65 -24.48
N ILE A 208 -13.14 41.93 -25.45
CA ILE A 208 -13.72 40.93 -26.35
C ILE A 208 -12.63 40.25 -27.17
N THR A 209 -11.61 40.99 -27.64
CA THR A 209 -10.53 40.39 -28.44
C THR A 209 -9.64 39.45 -27.63
N CYS A 210 -9.54 39.66 -26.31
CA CYS A 210 -8.70 38.86 -25.41
C CYS A 210 -9.48 37.71 -24.72
N GLN A 211 -10.80 37.69 -24.81
CA GLN A 211 -11.73 36.71 -24.24
C GLN A 211 -11.63 36.34 -22.73
N PRO A 212 -11.16 37.17 -21.77
CA PRO A 212 -11.16 36.75 -20.36
C PRO A 212 -12.54 37.02 -19.76
N TYR A 213 -13.30 35.97 -19.45
CA TYR A 213 -14.62 36.02 -18.79
C TYR A 213 -14.70 37.04 -17.65
N ASP A 214 -13.71 37.01 -16.74
CA ASP A 214 -13.67 37.87 -15.56
C ASP A 214 -13.59 39.36 -15.92
N THR A 215 -13.00 39.70 -17.07
CA THR A 215 -12.89 41.08 -17.55
C THR A 215 -14.25 41.60 -18.01
N LEU A 216 -14.94 40.82 -18.84
CA LEU A 216 -16.26 41.20 -19.33
C LEU A 216 -17.23 41.32 -18.17
N ARG A 217 -17.26 40.33 -17.28
CA ARG A 217 -18.05 40.34 -16.05
C ARG A 217 -17.81 41.60 -15.21
N LEU A 218 -16.54 41.96 -15.01
CA LEU A 218 -16.16 43.15 -14.25
C LEU A 218 -16.67 44.44 -14.88
N ILE A 219 -16.52 44.60 -16.19
CA ILE A 219 -16.98 45.80 -16.89
C ILE A 219 -18.52 45.89 -16.84
N LEU A 220 -19.21 44.78 -17.14
CA LEU A 220 -20.68 44.67 -17.11
C LEU A 220 -21.26 45.03 -15.72
N THR A 221 -20.58 44.63 -14.64
CA THR A 221 -21.04 44.87 -13.26
C THR A 221 -20.63 46.24 -12.69
N THR A 222 -19.70 46.95 -13.33
CA THR A 222 -19.07 48.16 -12.77
C THR A 222 -19.58 49.48 -13.36
N VAL A 223 -20.09 49.47 -14.60
CA VAL A 223 -20.52 50.68 -15.30
C VAL A 223 -21.94 51.08 -14.85
N GLU A 224 -22.08 52.17 -14.10
CA GLU A 224 -23.36 52.59 -13.48
C GLU A 224 -24.47 53.01 -14.47
N ASP A 225 -24.13 53.31 -15.73
CA ASP A 225 -25.07 53.71 -16.80
C ASP A 225 -25.38 52.56 -17.80
N PHE A 226 -25.20 51.31 -17.37
CA PHE A 226 -25.31 50.12 -18.22
C PHE A 226 -26.68 49.98 -18.89
N ASP A 227 -27.76 50.17 -18.11
CA ASP A 227 -29.14 50.07 -18.59
C ASP A 227 -29.48 51.07 -19.70
N LYS A 228 -28.76 52.20 -19.80
CA LYS A 228 -29.04 53.25 -20.78
C LYS A 228 -28.41 52.99 -22.16
N ASN A 229 -27.53 52.00 -22.28
CA ASN A 229 -26.76 51.73 -23.51
C ASN A 229 -26.98 50.30 -24.06
N LYS A 230 -28.17 49.73 -23.80
CA LYS A 230 -28.55 48.34 -24.11
C LYS A 230 -28.34 47.92 -25.57
N HIS A 231 -28.51 48.83 -26.53
CA HIS A 231 -28.31 48.54 -27.96
C HIS A 231 -26.85 48.28 -28.35
N ALA A 232 -25.87 48.79 -27.61
CA ALA A 232 -24.46 48.54 -27.88
C ALA A 232 -24.01 47.13 -27.43
N LEU A 233 -24.81 46.44 -26.61
CA LEU A 233 -24.56 45.07 -26.18
C LEU A 233 -25.00 44.04 -27.21
N GLU A 234 -26.05 44.33 -27.98
CA GLU A 234 -26.55 43.40 -29.01
C GLU A 234 -25.46 43.11 -30.06
N ASP A 235 -24.69 44.13 -30.45
CA ASP A 235 -23.54 43.98 -31.37
C ASP A 235 -22.37 43.22 -30.73
N VAL A 236 -22.17 43.36 -29.42
CA VAL A 236 -21.08 42.71 -28.67
C VAL A 236 -21.41 41.26 -28.34
N GLU A 237 -22.66 40.95 -28.00
CA GLU A 237 -23.12 39.60 -27.71
C GLU A 237 -22.81 38.66 -28.88
N LEU A 238 -22.92 39.14 -30.13
CA LEU A 238 -22.61 38.39 -31.35
C LEU A 238 -21.12 38.01 -31.48
N GLU A 239 -20.20 38.69 -30.81
CA GLU A 239 -18.76 38.42 -30.86
C GLU A 239 -18.23 37.55 -29.70
N LEU A 240 -19.06 37.28 -28.68
CA LEU A 240 -18.70 36.42 -27.56
C LEU A 240 -18.68 34.93 -27.94
N THR A 241 -17.79 34.15 -27.32
CA THR A 241 -17.89 32.67 -27.39
C THR A 241 -19.07 32.17 -26.55
N ASP A 242 -19.61 31.02 -26.94
CA ASP A 242 -20.78 30.42 -26.28
C ASP A 242 -20.54 30.13 -24.80
N GLU A 243 -19.31 29.76 -24.41
CA GLU A 243 -18.92 29.60 -23.01
C GLU A 243 -19.03 30.91 -22.21
N VAL A 244 -18.55 32.02 -22.76
CA VAL A 244 -18.59 33.33 -22.10
C VAL A 244 -20.02 33.85 -22.03
N ARG A 245 -20.80 33.71 -23.10
CA ARG A 245 -22.24 34.05 -23.10
C ARG A 245 -23.00 33.29 -22.04
N LEU A 246 -22.79 31.97 -21.94
CA LEU A 246 -23.45 31.12 -20.96
C LEU A 246 -23.15 31.60 -19.54
N ARG A 247 -21.87 31.82 -19.22
CA ARG A 247 -21.47 32.28 -17.87
C ARG A 247 -22.04 33.65 -17.53
N LEU A 248 -22.05 34.60 -18.47
CA LEU A 248 -22.63 35.93 -18.23
C LEU A 248 -24.16 35.89 -18.06
N TRP A 249 -24.85 35.03 -18.80
CA TRP A 249 -26.29 34.79 -18.62
C TRP A 249 -26.61 34.18 -17.26
N ILE A 250 -25.83 33.18 -16.81
CA ILE A 250 -25.99 32.55 -15.48
C ILE A 250 -25.94 33.58 -14.36
N GLU A 251 -25.13 34.61 -14.51
CA GLU A 251 -25.01 35.71 -13.55
C GLU A 251 -26.10 36.79 -13.68
N GLY A 252 -27.06 36.61 -14.61
CA GLY A 252 -28.12 37.57 -14.89
C GLY A 252 -27.65 38.81 -15.63
N LEU A 253 -26.45 38.78 -16.23
CA LEU A 253 -25.84 39.92 -16.92
C LEU A 253 -26.23 40.01 -18.41
N LEU A 254 -26.74 38.94 -19.00
CA LEU A 254 -27.34 38.91 -20.35
C LEU A 254 -28.83 38.54 -20.26
N GLN A 255 -29.66 39.08 -21.17
CA GLN A 255 -31.12 38.87 -21.17
C GLN A 255 -31.63 37.85 -22.21
N GLN A 256 -30.88 37.51 -23.25
CA GLN A 256 -31.34 36.53 -24.25
C GLN A 256 -31.46 35.11 -23.67
N PRO A 257 -32.42 34.29 -24.16
CA PRO A 257 -32.64 32.95 -23.63
C PRO A 257 -31.45 32.05 -23.99
N ALA A 258 -30.75 31.57 -22.96
CA ALA A 258 -29.62 30.65 -23.09
C ALA A 258 -30.01 29.25 -23.58
N SER A 259 -31.18 29.06 -24.18
CA SER A 259 -31.69 27.73 -24.53
C SER A 259 -30.90 27.12 -25.69
N ASP A 260 -30.59 27.90 -26.72
CA ASP A 260 -29.69 27.52 -27.83
C ASP A 260 -28.25 27.25 -27.35
N ILE A 261 -27.75 28.07 -26.43
CA ILE A 261 -26.37 27.98 -25.91
C ILE A 261 -26.21 26.82 -24.92
N MET A 262 -27.21 26.59 -24.06
CA MET A 262 -27.24 25.43 -23.16
C MET A 262 -27.38 24.14 -23.97
N THR A 263 -28.20 24.14 -25.02
CA THR A 263 -28.29 23.03 -25.96
C THR A 263 -26.94 22.75 -26.58
N GLN A 264 -26.24 23.76 -27.12
CA GLN A 264 -24.88 23.58 -27.66
C GLN A 264 -23.86 23.13 -26.61
N CYS A 265 -23.90 23.65 -25.39
CA CYS A 265 -22.97 23.24 -24.32
C CYS A 265 -23.21 21.81 -23.83
N LEU A 266 -24.47 21.36 -23.82
CA LEU A 266 -24.83 19.97 -23.52
C LEU A 266 -24.44 19.02 -24.67
N LEU A 267 -24.50 19.48 -25.92
CA LEU A 267 -24.19 18.70 -27.11
C LEU A 267 -22.69 18.64 -27.47
N TYR A 268 -21.90 19.69 -27.24
CA TYR A 268 -20.53 19.84 -27.78
C TYR A 268 -19.41 19.78 -26.74
N GLU A 269 -19.59 18.97 -25.68
CA GLU A 269 -18.56 18.62 -24.69
C GLU A 269 -17.84 19.78 -23.97
N VAL A 270 -18.40 20.98 -23.90
CA VAL A 270 -17.77 22.09 -23.16
C VAL A 270 -17.61 21.67 -21.67
N PRO A 271 -16.38 21.59 -21.13
CA PRO A 271 -16.17 21.12 -19.76
C PRO A 271 -16.70 22.18 -18.79
N PHE A 272 -17.87 21.92 -18.23
CA PHE A 272 -18.55 22.86 -17.37
C PHE A 272 -19.07 22.17 -16.10
N ALA A 273 -18.76 22.72 -14.93
CA ALA A 273 -19.23 22.24 -13.65
C ALA A 273 -20.46 23.06 -13.21
N PRO A 274 -21.68 22.48 -13.19
CA PRO A 274 -22.88 23.23 -12.81
C PRO A 274 -22.78 23.77 -11.38
N THR A 275 -22.99 25.07 -11.22
CA THR A 275 -23.06 25.69 -9.89
C THR A 275 -24.46 25.48 -9.29
N PRO A 276 -24.61 25.51 -7.95
CA PRO A 276 -25.93 25.40 -7.31
C PRO A 276 -26.95 26.45 -7.79
N GLN A 277 -26.49 27.65 -8.15
CA GLN A 277 -27.33 28.72 -8.69
C GLN A 277 -27.84 28.40 -10.10
N MET A 278 -27.03 27.74 -10.93
CA MET A 278 -27.50 27.22 -12.22
C MET A 278 -28.54 26.14 -12.06
N ILE A 279 -28.33 25.20 -11.14
CA ILE A 279 -29.29 24.14 -10.87
C ILE A 279 -30.66 24.73 -10.51
N GLN A 280 -30.67 25.85 -9.78
CA GLN A 280 -31.90 26.55 -9.39
C GLN A 280 -32.55 27.32 -10.57
N LEU A 281 -31.76 28.00 -11.41
CA LEU A 281 -32.23 28.72 -12.61
C LEU A 281 -32.69 27.77 -13.72
N VAL A 282 -31.96 26.69 -13.93
CA VAL A 282 -32.28 25.63 -14.89
C VAL A 282 -33.51 24.88 -14.43
N GLY A 283 -33.71 24.62 -13.12
CA GLY A 283 -34.92 23.97 -12.60
C GLY A 283 -36.25 24.64 -13.02
N THR A 284 -36.28 25.96 -13.25
CA THR A 284 -37.47 26.68 -13.75
C THR A 284 -37.64 26.66 -15.27
N ALA A 285 -36.59 26.32 -16.03
CA ALA A 285 -36.58 26.26 -17.49
C ALA A 285 -36.30 24.84 -18.02
N MET A 286 -36.19 23.84 -17.13
CA MET A 286 -35.67 22.52 -17.43
C MET A 286 -36.59 21.77 -18.38
N ASP A 287 -37.91 21.89 -18.22
CA ASP A 287 -38.85 21.23 -19.13
C ASP A 287 -38.72 21.76 -20.57
N SER A 288 -38.56 23.08 -20.75
CA SER A 288 -38.31 23.69 -22.07
C SER A 288 -36.94 23.34 -22.63
N LEU A 289 -35.88 23.35 -21.80
CA LEU A 289 -34.54 22.96 -22.23
C LEU A 289 -34.48 21.47 -22.61
N MET A 290 -35.11 20.60 -21.82
CA MET A 290 -35.19 19.18 -22.11
C MET A 290 -36.01 18.90 -23.37
N GLN A 291 -37.06 19.69 -23.61
CA GLN A 291 -37.81 19.65 -24.86
C GLN A 291 -36.94 20.10 -26.04
N GLU A 292 -36.21 21.21 -25.94
CA GLU A 292 -35.33 21.71 -27.00
C GLU A 292 -34.17 20.76 -27.31
N VAL A 293 -33.53 20.19 -26.28
CA VAL A 293 -32.45 19.21 -26.49
C VAL A 293 -33.02 17.90 -27.03
N SER A 294 -34.20 17.48 -26.58
CA SER A 294 -34.93 16.36 -27.17
C SER A 294 -35.24 16.63 -28.64
N GLU A 295 -35.73 17.82 -29.00
CA GLU A 295 -36.00 18.25 -30.38
C GLU A 295 -34.72 18.31 -31.23
N ALA A 296 -33.62 18.84 -30.69
CA ALA A 296 -32.32 18.90 -31.37
C ALA A 296 -31.76 17.49 -31.64
N TRP A 297 -31.87 16.58 -30.67
CA TRP A 297 -31.55 15.17 -30.87
C TRP A 297 -32.55 14.44 -31.75
N GLN A 298 -33.80 14.88 -31.78
CA GLN A 298 -34.77 14.31 -32.69
C GLN A 298 -34.45 14.64 -34.15
N GLN A 299 -33.74 15.73 -34.42
CA GLN A 299 -33.25 16.10 -35.75
C GLN A 299 -32.00 15.30 -36.19
N GLN A 300 -31.32 14.60 -35.27
CA GLN A 300 -30.21 13.72 -35.62
C GLN A 300 -30.73 12.34 -36.08
N GLU A 301 -30.16 11.82 -37.18
CA GLU A 301 -30.50 10.47 -37.66
C GLU A 301 -29.95 9.38 -36.73
N VAL A 302 -28.77 9.59 -36.14
CA VAL A 302 -28.08 8.64 -35.26
C VAL A 302 -27.30 9.39 -34.17
N ILE A 303 -27.40 8.93 -32.92
CA ILE A 303 -26.62 9.46 -31.78
C ILE A 303 -25.53 8.44 -31.41
N GLU A 304 -24.25 8.83 -31.52
CA GLU A 304 -23.09 7.94 -31.30
C GLU A 304 -22.31 8.24 -29.99
N GLU A 305 -22.50 9.42 -29.40
CA GLU A 305 -21.74 9.87 -28.23
C GLU A 305 -22.48 9.66 -26.90
N TYR A 306 -21.86 8.93 -25.97
CA TYR A 306 -22.44 8.64 -24.66
C TYR A 306 -22.23 9.76 -23.63
N THR A 307 -21.12 10.50 -23.69
CA THR A 307 -20.77 11.50 -22.67
C THR A 307 -21.82 12.63 -22.57
N PRO A 308 -22.30 13.22 -23.68
CA PRO A 308 -23.42 14.17 -23.66
C PRO A 308 -24.68 13.57 -23.02
N LEU A 309 -25.03 12.34 -23.42
CA LEU A 309 -26.20 11.62 -22.91
C LEU A 309 -26.13 11.27 -21.43
N GLN A 310 -24.98 10.85 -20.93
CA GLN A 310 -24.80 10.59 -19.51
C GLN A 310 -25.02 11.86 -18.69
N ARG A 311 -24.42 12.99 -19.09
CA ARG A 311 -24.58 14.27 -18.39
C ARG A 311 -26.04 14.70 -18.34
N MET A 312 -26.75 14.52 -19.45
CA MET A 312 -28.18 14.81 -19.51
C MET A 312 -29.00 13.92 -18.57
N LEU A 313 -28.76 12.61 -18.57
CA LEU A 313 -29.47 11.70 -17.68
C LEU A 313 -29.22 12.03 -16.21
N GLU A 314 -27.99 12.37 -15.85
CA GLU A 314 -27.65 12.83 -14.48
C GLU A 314 -28.36 14.14 -14.11
N LEU A 315 -28.61 15.04 -15.08
CA LEU A 315 -29.37 16.27 -14.86
C LEU A 315 -30.88 16.00 -14.69
N VAL A 316 -31.44 15.13 -15.55
CA VAL A 316 -32.85 14.69 -15.48
C VAL A 316 -33.15 14.05 -14.12
N GLU A 317 -32.30 13.11 -13.68
CA GLU A 317 -32.46 12.40 -12.41
C GLU A 317 -32.41 13.32 -11.19
N LYS A 318 -31.59 14.38 -11.23
CA LYS A 318 -31.39 15.27 -10.08
C LYS A 318 -32.40 16.40 -10.00
N HIS A 319 -32.99 16.82 -11.12
CA HIS A 319 -33.59 18.15 -11.23
C HIS A 319 -34.94 18.23 -11.95
N THR A 320 -35.50 17.11 -12.40
CA THR A 320 -36.83 17.10 -13.05
C THR A 320 -37.82 16.19 -12.34
N GLU A 321 -39.12 16.50 -12.46
CA GLU A 321 -40.20 15.54 -12.14
C GLU A 321 -40.45 14.55 -13.30
N LEU A 322 -39.86 14.82 -14.48
CA LEU A 322 -39.85 13.90 -15.61
C LEU A 322 -39.16 12.59 -15.22
N SER A 323 -39.85 11.48 -15.45
CA SER A 323 -39.21 10.17 -15.31
C SER A 323 -38.09 10.05 -16.33
N THR A 324 -36.88 9.73 -15.88
CA THR A 324 -35.73 9.36 -16.72
C THR A 324 -36.12 8.35 -17.80
N GLN A 325 -37.08 7.47 -17.49
CA GLN A 325 -37.61 6.48 -18.43
C GLN A 325 -38.42 7.11 -19.56
N ALA A 326 -39.23 8.14 -19.29
CA ALA A 326 -40.01 8.84 -20.31
C ALA A 326 -39.09 9.54 -21.31
N PHE A 327 -38.05 10.22 -20.81
CA PHE A 327 -37.03 10.85 -21.64
C PHE A 327 -36.26 9.83 -22.51
N LEU A 328 -35.88 8.68 -21.92
CA LEU A 328 -35.19 7.63 -22.66
C LEU A 328 -36.07 6.99 -23.75
N ASN A 329 -37.36 6.80 -23.51
CA ASN A 329 -38.26 6.15 -24.47
C ASN A 329 -38.31 6.87 -25.82
N ASP A 330 -38.22 8.20 -25.84
CA ASP A 330 -38.23 9.00 -27.06
C ASP A 330 -36.90 8.93 -27.84
N LEU A 331 -35.80 8.73 -27.11
CA LEU A 331 -34.45 8.69 -27.69
C LEU A 331 -34.03 7.29 -28.12
N LEU A 332 -34.50 6.25 -27.42
CA LEU A 332 -34.10 4.87 -27.62
C LEU A 332 -34.06 4.43 -29.10
N PRO A 333 -35.02 4.77 -29.97
CA PRO A 333 -34.98 4.38 -31.39
C PRO A 333 -33.83 4.99 -32.21
N LYS A 334 -33.18 6.04 -31.72
CA LYS A 334 -32.14 6.82 -32.42
C LYS A 334 -30.73 6.56 -31.89
N LEU A 335 -30.63 5.89 -30.75
CA LEU A 335 -29.35 5.57 -30.12
C LEU A 335 -28.71 4.38 -30.84
N THR A 336 -27.39 4.45 -31.03
CA THR A 336 -26.64 3.27 -31.48
C THR A 336 -26.70 2.13 -30.46
N GLU A 337 -26.52 0.90 -30.95
CA GLU A 337 -26.45 -0.30 -30.10
C GLU A 337 -25.38 -0.18 -28.99
N ARG A 338 -24.26 0.49 -29.30
CA ARG A 338 -23.20 0.77 -28.33
C ARG A 338 -23.67 1.65 -27.18
N ILE A 339 -24.50 2.65 -27.46
CA ILE A 339 -25.12 3.49 -26.42
C ILE A 339 -26.16 2.70 -25.64
N HIS A 340 -27.00 1.88 -26.30
CA HIS A 340 -27.93 0.99 -25.58
C HIS A 340 -27.19 0.13 -24.57
N PHE A 341 -26.05 -0.43 -24.95
CA PHE A 341 -25.22 -1.22 -24.04
C PHE A 341 -24.72 -0.42 -22.84
N LYS A 342 -24.24 0.82 -23.06
CA LYS A 342 -23.82 1.68 -21.94
C LYS A 342 -25.00 2.05 -21.05
N LEU A 343 -26.13 2.43 -21.60
CA LEU A 343 -27.34 2.73 -20.83
C LEU A 343 -27.79 1.54 -19.99
N TRP A 344 -27.80 0.34 -20.58
CA TRP A 344 -28.06 -0.88 -19.84
C TRP A 344 -27.03 -1.06 -18.73
N TYR A 345 -25.73 -1.00 -19.01
CA TYR A 345 -24.65 -1.15 -18.02
C TYR A 345 -24.79 -0.21 -16.82
N TYR A 346 -25.12 1.06 -17.05
CA TYR A 346 -25.33 2.07 -16.01
C TYR A 346 -26.73 2.05 -15.38
N HIS A 347 -27.52 1.00 -15.64
CA HIS A 347 -28.86 0.77 -15.05
C HIS A 347 -29.96 1.72 -15.53
N TYR A 348 -29.75 2.44 -16.63
CA TYR A 348 -30.78 3.24 -17.30
C TYR A 348 -31.74 2.39 -18.14
N LEU A 349 -31.35 1.18 -18.52
CA LEU A 349 -32.23 0.20 -19.17
C LEU A 349 -32.31 -1.09 -18.36
N GLU A 350 -33.53 -1.62 -18.25
CA GLU A 350 -33.81 -2.89 -17.57
C GLU A 350 -33.25 -4.09 -18.35
N SER A 351 -33.44 -4.10 -19.66
CA SER A 351 -33.04 -5.18 -20.57
C SER A 351 -32.26 -4.68 -21.79
N ILE A 352 -31.48 -5.57 -22.40
CA ILE A 352 -30.81 -5.35 -23.68
C ILE A 352 -30.71 -6.67 -24.43
N PRO A 353 -30.81 -6.68 -25.78
CA PRO A 353 -30.51 -7.87 -26.56
C PRO A 353 -29.11 -8.40 -26.24
N PHE A 354 -29.04 -9.71 -25.97
CA PHE A 354 -27.78 -10.36 -25.59
C PHE A 354 -26.69 -10.18 -26.66
N ASP A 355 -27.05 -10.23 -27.94
CA ASP A 355 -26.09 -10.14 -29.05
C ASP A 355 -25.41 -8.76 -29.12
N ILE A 356 -26.14 -7.69 -28.79
CA ILE A 356 -25.59 -6.34 -28.64
C ILE A 356 -24.59 -6.31 -27.48
N MET A 357 -24.99 -6.81 -26.31
CA MET A 357 -24.12 -6.88 -25.14
C MET A 357 -22.84 -7.68 -25.43
N ALA A 358 -22.98 -8.87 -26.03
CA ALA A 358 -21.85 -9.74 -26.35
C ALA A 358 -20.87 -9.08 -27.35
N THR A 359 -21.39 -8.30 -28.31
CA THR A 359 -20.58 -7.58 -29.29
C THR A 359 -19.65 -6.56 -28.63
N TYR A 360 -20.14 -5.83 -27.64
CA TYR A 360 -19.39 -4.75 -26.96
C TYR A 360 -18.78 -5.17 -25.61
N PHE A 361 -19.02 -6.39 -25.14
CA PHE A 361 -18.53 -6.87 -23.85
C PHE A 361 -17.00 -6.78 -23.75
N GLY A 362 -16.30 -7.09 -24.83
CA GLY A 362 -14.84 -7.02 -24.90
C GLY A 362 -14.26 -5.60 -24.90
N ASP A 363 -15.07 -4.59 -25.19
CA ASP A 363 -14.62 -3.19 -25.20
C ASP A 363 -14.72 -2.55 -23.80
N LEU A 364 -15.30 -3.27 -22.83
CA LEU A 364 -15.41 -2.82 -21.45
C LEU A 364 -14.07 -2.89 -20.71
N SER A 365 -13.89 -1.98 -19.76
CA SER A 365 -12.80 -2.10 -18.77
C SER A 365 -12.91 -3.40 -17.96
N ALA A 366 -11.79 -3.90 -17.42
CA ALA A 366 -11.77 -5.10 -16.57
C ALA A 366 -12.81 -5.08 -15.44
N LYS A 367 -12.94 -3.95 -14.72
CA LYS A 367 -13.94 -3.78 -13.66
C LYS A 367 -15.37 -3.89 -14.21
N ALA A 368 -15.62 -3.29 -15.38
CA ALA A 368 -16.91 -3.31 -16.02
C ALA A 368 -17.27 -4.71 -16.54
N GLN A 369 -16.34 -5.44 -17.15
CA GLN A 369 -16.57 -6.83 -17.59
C GLN A 369 -16.98 -7.74 -16.42
N LYS A 370 -16.26 -7.64 -15.29
CA LYS A 370 -16.56 -8.39 -14.07
C LYS A 370 -17.96 -8.09 -13.53
N SER A 371 -18.32 -6.81 -13.45
CA SER A 371 -19.64 -6.37 -12.99
C SER A 371 -20.75 -6.84 -13.95
N THR A 372 -20.55 -6.69 -15.26
CA THR A 372 -21.48 -7.19 -16.27
C THR A 372 -21.69 -8.69 -16.16
N LEU A 373 -20.62 -9.49 -16.00
CA LEU A 373 -20.76 -10.94 -15.81
C LEU A 373 -21.62 -11.29 -14.59
N LYS A 374 -21.38 -10.63 -13.45
CA LYS A 374 -22.21 -10.83 -12.24
C LYS A 374 -23.68 -10.49 -12.48
N ARG A 375 -23.96 -9.40 -13.21
CA ARG A 375 -25.32 -9.01 -13.58
C ARG A 375 -25.98 -10.02 -14.51
N LEU A 376 -25.25 -10.62 -15.45
CA LEU A 376 -25.80 -11.67 -16.31
C LEU A 376 -26.25 -12.89 -15.50
N PHE A 377 -25.47 -13.28 -14.48
CA PHE A 377 -25.89 -14.34 -13.56
C PHE A 377 -27.09 -13.94 -12.70
N TYR A 378 -27.20 -12.67 -12.31
CA TYR A 378 -28.42 -12.17 -11.68
C TYR A 378 -29.64 -12.30 -12.59
N LEU A 379 -29.54 -11.89 -13.85
CA LEU A 379 -30.64 -12.04 -14.82
C LEU A 379 -30.98 -13.51 -15.07
N LEU A 380 -29.96 -14.39 -15.13
CA LEU A 380 -30.16 -15.85 -15.21
C LEU A 380 -30.94 -16.37 -13.99
N LYS A 381 -30.61 -15.90 -12.78
CA LYS A 381 -31.33 -16.25 -11.54
C LYS A 381 -32.79 -15.77 -11.56
N GLN A 382 -33.06 -14.60 -12.15
CA GLN A 382 -34.40 -14.06 -12.37
C GLN A 382 -35.17 -14.75 -13.52
N GLN A 383 -34.58 -15.74 -14.19
CA GLN A 383 -35.16 -16.44 -15.32
C GLN A 383 -35.52 -15.51 -16.50
N ASP A 384 -34.71 -14.48 -16.75
CA ASP A 384 -34.85 -13.64 -17.94
C ASP A 384 -34.78 -14.49 -19.21
N ALA A 385 -35.83 -14.46 -20.02
CA ALA A 385 -35.97 -15.29 -21.22
C ALA A 385 -34.87 -15.06 -22.27
N HIS A 386 -34.20 -13.90 -22.23
CA HIS A 386 -33.15 -13.55 -23.18
C HIS A 386 -31.76 -14.03 -22.76
N ILE A 387 -31.60 -14.48 -21.51
CA ILE A 387 -30.32 -14.92 -20.92
C ILE A 387 -30.35 -16.43 -20.68
N SER A 388 -29.30 -17.12 -21.10
CA SER A 388 -29.09 -18.53 -20.78
C SER A 388 -27.63 -18.78 -20.44
N LEU A 389 -27.34 -19.87 -19.71
CA LEU A 389 -25.96 -20.25 -19.42
C LEU A 389 -25.15 -20.41 -20.72
N VAL A 390 -25.72 -21.02 -21.76
CA VAL A 390 -25.07 -21.19 -23.07
C VAL A 390 -24.66 -19.85 -23.67
N LYS A 391 -25.54 -18.84 -23.61
CA LYS A 391 -25.24 -17.48 -24.05
C LYS A 391 -24.12 -16.86 -23.22
N ILE A 392 -24.20 -16.93 -21.89
CA ILE A 392 -23.15 -16.37 -21.02
C ILE A 392 -21.78 -17.01 -21.33
N LEU A 393 -21.74 -18.34 -21.51
CA LEU A 393 -20.51 -19.06 -21.86
C LEU A 393 -20.01 -18.72 -23.27
N SER A 394 -20.89 -18.32 -24.20
CA SER A 394 -20.48 -17.90 -25.54
C SER A 394 -19.69 -16.58 -25.54
N LEU A 395 -19.70 -15.80 -24.46
CA LEU A 395 -18.80 -14.65 -24.30
C LEU A 395 -17.32 -15.07 -24.35
N ASN A 396 -17.03 -16.33 -24.03
CA ASN A 396 -15.69 -16.91 -24.12
C ASN A 396 -15.27 -17.19 -25.58
N GLN A 397 -16.22 -17.31 -26.51
CA GLN A 397 -15.95 -17.71 -27.90
C GLN A 397 -15.29 -16.60 -28.74
N GLY A 398 -15.15 -15.39 -28.19
CA GLY A 398 -14.46 -14.27 -28.80
C GLY A 398 -12.95 -14.18 -28.53
N GLY A 399 -12.32 -15.11 -27.78
CA GLY A 399 -10.90 -14.97 -27.41
C GLY A 399 -10.12 -16.26 -27.09
N ILE A 400 -8.87 -16.29 -27.57
CA ILE A 400 -7.73 -17.19 -27.30
C ILE A 400 -7.71 -18.53 -28.07
N LYS A 401 -7.09 -18.51 -29.25
CA LYS A 401 -6.63 -19.74 -29.94
C LYS A 401 -5.23 -20.19 -29.50
N ASN A 402 -4.43 -19.33 -28.85
CA ASN A 402 -3.09 -19.68 -28.37
C ASN A 402 -2.56 -18.66 -27.31
N PRO A 403 -2.54 -18.98 -26.00
CA PRO A 403 -2.12 -18.04 -24.95
C PRO A 403 -0.69 -17.50 -25.09
N MET A 404 0.20 -18.23 -25.77
CA MET A 404 1.63 -17.93 -25.81
C MET A 404 2.02 -16.90 -26.88
N ALA A 405 1.22 -16.73 -27.94
CA ALA A 405 1.50 -15.73 -28.98
C ALA A 405 1.05 -14.32 -28.57
N ASP A 406 -0.05 -14.22 -27.82
CA ASP A 406 -0.74 -12.94 -27.55
C ASP A 406 -0.23 -12.20 -26.29
N LEU A 407 0.49 -12.87 -25.39
CA LEU A 407 1.05 -12.25 -24.18
C LEU A 407 2.30 -11.39 -24.44
N LEU A 408 2.95 -11.56 -25.60
CA LEU A 408 4.11 -10.77 -26.02
C LEU A 408 3.74 -9.64 -27.00
N SER A 409 2.52 -9.64 -27.55
CA SER A 409 1.94 -8.55 -28.32
C SER A 409 0.91 -7.80 -27.48
N ILE A 410 1.37 -6.79 -26.76
CA ILE A 410 0.48 -5.83 -26.09
C ILE A 410 -0.26 -5.04 -27.18
N SER A 411 -1.43 -5.49 -27.67
CA SER A 411 -2.41 -4.57 -28.28
C SER A 411 -3.87 -5.03 -28.41
N ASP A 412 -4.25 -6.32 -28.39
CA ASP A 412 -5.63 -6.69 -28.81
C ASP A 412 -6.37 -7.72 -27.93
N GLN A 413 -6.08 -7.81 -26.63
CA GLN A 413 -6.90 -8.62 -25.71
C GLN A 413 -8.21 -7.90 -25.37
N LYS A 414 -9.34 -8.44 -25.86
CA LYS A 414 -10.71 -7.95 -25.56
C LYS A 414 -11.27 -8.43 -24.20
N LEU A 415 -10.80 -9.54 -23.64
CA LEU A 415 -11.42 -10.10 -22.42
C LEU A 415 -10.50 -10.00 -21.19
N ASP A 416 -11.05 -9.55 -20.06
CA ASP A 416 -10.36 -9.56 -18.77
C ASP A 416 -9.98 -10.99 -18.39
N PHE A 417 -8.74 -11.13 -17.91
CA PHE A 417 -8.17 -12.42 -17.54
C PHE A 417 -9.03 -13.20 -16.55
N ALA A 418 -9.55 -12.54 -15.50
CA ALA A 418 -10.33 -13.23 -14.48
C ALA A 418 -11.69 -13.66 -15.02
N VAL A 419 -12.32 -12.82 -15.84
CA VAL A 419 -13.57 -13.15 -16.54
C VAL A 419 -13.38 -14.37 -17.44
N TYR A 420 -12.32 -14.38 -18.24
CA TYR A 420 -11.96 -15.52 -19.10
C TYR A 420 -11.80 -16.82 -18.28
N VAL A 421 -10.99 -16.80 -17.21
CA VAL A 421 -10.76 -17.99 -16.37
C VAL A 421 -12.08 -18.50 -15.77
N ILE A 422 -12.93 -17.60 -15.26
CA ILE A 422 -14.21 -17.99 -14.66
C ILE A 422 -15.15 -18.59 -15.71
N LEU A 423 -15.25 -17.99 -16.90
CA LEU A 423 -16.05 -18.55 -17.99
C LEU A 423 -15.55 -19.93 -18.43
N GLN A 424 -14.24 -20.12 -18.53
CA GLN A 424 -13.65 -21.42 -18.86
C GLN A 424 -13.95 -22.47 -17.78
N MET A 425 -13.82 -22.11 -16.50
CA MET A 425 -14.17 -23.02 -15.39
C MET A 425 -15.63 -23.45 -15.45
N LEU A 426 -16.54 -22.49 -15.67
CA LEU A 426 -17.98 -22.77 -15.79
C LEU A 426 -18.30 -23.63 -17.02
N GLN A 427 -17.61 -23.41 -18.14
CA GLN A 427 -17.78 -24.21 -19.35
C GLN A 427 -17.35 -25.67 -19.14
N GLU A 428 -16.16 -25.90 -18.59
CA GLU A 428 -15.66 -27.25 -18.28
C GLU A 428 -16.59 -28.00 -17.32
N MET A 429 -17.15 -27.28 -16.34
CA MET A 429 -18.16 -27.81 -15.42
C MET A 429 -19.49 -28.15 -16.10
N ALA A 430 -19.96 -27.31 -17.02
CA ALA A 430 -21.21 -27.53 -17.76
C ALA A 430 -21.12 -28.75 -18.69
N GLU A 431 -19.92 -29.09 -19.16
CA GLU A 431 -19.67 -30.25 -20.02
C GLU A 431 -19.45 -31.56 -19.23
N ASP A 432 -19.76 -31.59 -17.92
CA ASP A 432 -19.56 -32.72 -17.01
C ASP A 432 -18.11 -33.26 -16.99
N ARG A 433 -17.15 -32.41 -17.36
CA ARG A 433 -15.73 -32.70 -17.11
C ARG A 433 -15.53 -32.45 -15.63
N LEU A 434 -15.76 -33.50 -14.83
CA LEU A 434 -15.57 -33.52 -13.39
C LEU A 434 -14.34 -32.70 -13.04
N VAL A 435 -14.59 -31.62 -12.31
CA VAL A 435 -13.59 -30.72 -11.75
C VAL A 435 -12.85 -31.51 -10.68
N ASN A 436 -11.98 -32.41 -11.13
CA ASN A 436 -11.01 -33.05 -10.27
C ASN A 436 -9.85 -32.05 -10.05
N ASP A 437 -9.10 -32.28 -8.99
CA ASP A 437 -7.98 -31.42 -8.59
C ASP A 437 -6.98 -31.13 -9.74
N GLN A 438 -6.85 -32.05 -10.71
CA GLN A 438 -6.00 -31.88 -11.90
C GLN A 438 -6.62 -30.91 -12.91
N THR A 439 -7.92 -30.99 -13.21
CA THR A 439 -8.59 -30.08 -14.16
C THR A 439 -8.56 -28.63 -13.68
N ILE A 440 -8.80 -28.40 -12.38
CA ILE A 440 -8.65 -27.08 -11.76
C ILE A 440 -7.23 -26.56 -11.94
N PHE A 441 -6.26 -27.41 -11.59
CA PHE A 441 -4.86 -27.05 -11.69
C PHE A 441 -4.49 -26.76 -13.14
N GLU A 442 -5.04 -27.50 -14.10
CA GLU A 442 -4.82 -27.29 -15.53
C GLU A 442 -5.35 -25.95 -16.02
N ILE A 443 -6.58 -25.60 -15.65
CA ILE A 443 -7.17 -24.30 -16.01
C ILE A 443 -6.35 -23.17 -15.36
N ILE A 444 -5.95 -23.31 -14.10
CA ILE A 444 -5.10 -22.34 -13.41
C ILE A 444 -3.71 -22.27 -14.08
N ALA A 445 -3.08 -23.41 -14.34
CA ALA A 445 -1.71 -23.50 -14.85
C ALA A 445 -1.56 -23.03 -16.30
N GLN A 446 -2.60 -23.19 -17.11
CA GLN A 446 -2.64 -22.71 -18.49
C GLN A 446 -2.69 -21.19 -18.58
N HIS A 447 -3.18 -20.52 -17.53
CA HIS A 447 -3.55 -19.12 -17.60
C HIS A 447 -2.78 -18.23 -16.59
N ILE A 448 -2.31 -18.78 -15.47
CA ILE A 448 -1.71 -18.01 -14.38
C ILE A 448 -0.18 -18.13 -14.45
N HIS A 449 0.47 -17.04 -14.87
CA HIS A 449 1.91 -17.00 -15.11
C HIS A 449 2.67 -16.19 -14.03
N SER A 450 1.96 -15.36 -13.26
CA SER A 450 2.52 -14.52 -12.21
C SER A 450 1.63 -14.46 -10.96
N PRO A 451 2.18 -14.19 -9.76
CA PRO A 451 1.38 -14.00 -8.55
C PRO A 451 0.38 -12.85 -8.65
N LYS A 452 0.62 -11.87 -9.53
CA LYS A 452 -0.31 -10.76 -9.75
C LYS A 452 -1.59 -11.21 -10.44
N ASP A 453 -1.50 -12.23 -11.30
CA ASP A 453 -2.62 -12.76 -12.06
C ASP A 453 -3.65 -13.44 -11.13
N MET A 454 -3.17 -14.03 -10.01
CA MET A 454 -4.03 -14.64 -8.98
C MET A 454 -4.89 -13.63 -8.23
N LEU A 455 -4.39 -12.41 -8.02
CA LEU A 455 -5.16 -11.35 -7.36
C LEU A 455 -6.33 -10.88 -8.24
N LEU A 456 -6.31 -11.15 -9.54
CA LEU A 456 -7.37 -10.76 -10.47
C LEU A 456 -8.64 -11.59 -10.26
N LEU A 457 -8.52 -12.84 -9.80
CA LEU A 457 -9.65 -13.72 -9.47
C LEU A 457 -10.37 -13.30 -8.18
N ALA A 458 -9.81 -12.37 -7.41
CA ALA A 458 -10.31 -12.05 -6.08
C ALA A 458 -11.70 -11.41 -6.03
N ASP A 459 -12.20 -10.94 -7.17
CA ASP A 459 -13.55 -10.38 -7.30
C ASP A 459 -14.62 -11.46 -7.48
N PHE A 460 -14.23 -12.69 -7.77
CA PHE A 460 -15.12 -13.84 -7.96
C PHE A 460 -15.00 -14.88 -6.85
N LEU A 461 -14.21 -14.65 -5.81
CA LEU A 461 -13.93 -15.64 -4.76
C LEU A 461 -14.07 -15.02 -3.37
N ASP A 462 -14.58 -15.80 -2.41
CA ASP A 462 -14.73 -15.37 -1.02
C ASP A 462 -13.38 -15.13 -0.35
N LYS A 463 -13.16 -13.90 0.10
CA LYS A 463 -11.94 -13.51 0.81
C LYS A 463 -11.98 -14.05 2.25
N CYS A 464 -10.83 -14.50 2.74
CA CYS A 464 -10.70 -14.86 4.16
C CYS A 464 -10.56 -13.58 4.99
N GLU A 465 -11.50 -13.35 5.91
CA GLU A 465 -11.49 -12.21 6.82
C GLU A 465 -10.73 -12.49 8.12
N GLY A 466 -10.53 -13.76 8.46
CA GLY A 466 -9.93 -14.16 9.72
C GLY A 466 -10.49 -15.47 10.21
N ARG A 467 -9.80 -16.08 11.19
CA ARG A 467 -10.41 -17.19 11.92
C ARG A 467 -11.30 -16.64 13.03
N LEU A 468 -12.49 -17.19 13.16
CA LEU A 468 -13.31 -17.01 14.35
C LEU A 468 -13.03 -18.14 15.34
N GLY A 469 -12.90 -17.78 16.61
CA GLY A 469 -12.70 -18.68 17.73
C GLY A 469 -13.97 -18.77 18.57
N VAL A 470 -13.94 -19.58 19.62
CA VAL A 470 -15.04 -19.69 20.56
C VAL A 470 -14.55 -19.24 21.93
N GLY A 471 -15.24 -18.26 22.52
CA GLY A 471 -15.05 -17.86 23.90
C GLY A 471 -16.19 -18.40 24.77
N ARG A 472 -15.91 -18.69 26.05
CA ARG A 472 -16.98 -18.89 27.03
C ARG A 472 -17.69 -17.55 27.23
N ALA A 473 -19.03 -17.56 27.20
CA ALA A 473 -19.81 -16.44 27.70
C ALA A 473 -19.67 -16.39 29.23
N ASN A 474 -19.78 -15.19 29.82
CA ASN A 474 -19.80 -15.05 31.28
C ASN A 474 -21.16 -15.55 31.77
N ALA A 475 -21.25 -16.82 32.19
CA ALA A 475 -22.44 -17.33 32.85
C ALA A 475 -22.41 -16.95 34.34
N SER A 476 -23.51 -16.37 34.83
CA SER A 476 -23.87 -16.42 36.25
C SER A 476 -23.98 -17.88 36.70
N SER A 477 -23.61 -18.14 37.94
CA SER A 477 -23.03 -19.39 38.46
C SER A 477 -23.83 -20.70 38.41
N GLU A 478 -24.92 -20.82 37.65
CA GLU A 478 -25.76 -22.05 37.65
C GLU A 478 -26.26 -22.52 36.26
N GLU A 479 -25.88 -21.90 35.15
CA GLU A 479 -26.27 -22.36 33.80
C GLU A 479 -25.14 -23.09 33.06
N GLU A 480 -25.52 -24.04 32.18
CA GLU A 480 -24.57 -24.72 31.29
C GLU A 480 -23.73 -23.69 30.51
N PRO A 481 -22.43 -23.95 30.30
CA PRO A 481 -21.55 -22.99 29.66
C PRO A 481 -22.00 -22.71 28.22
N THR A 482 -22.56 -21.52 28.01
CA THR A 482 -22.85 -21.01 26.67
C THR A 482 -21.56 -20.52 26.01
N PHE A 483 -21.41 -20.86 24.73
CA PHE A 483 -20.22 -20.56 23.94
C PHE A 483 -20.57 -19.50 22.90
N GLU A 484 -19.84 -18.39 22.91
CA GLU A 484 -19.98 -17.31 21.94
C GLU A 484 -18.86 -17.41 20.90
N ILE A 485 -19.24 -17.33 19.62
CA ILE A 485 -18.26 -17.15 18.54
C ILE A 485 -17.68 -15.75 18.68
N LYS A 486 -16.37 -15.66 18.90
CA LYS A 486 -15.63 -14.41 19.02
C LYS A 486 -14.55 -14.35 17.96
N VAL A 487 -14.25 -13.16 17.48
CA VAL A 487 -13.09 -12.95 16.60
C VAL A 487 -11.86 -13.50 17.30
N ASN A 488 -11.19 -14.46 16.67
CA ASN A 488 -10.04 -15.11 17.27
C ASN A 488 -8.90 -14.09 17.34
N ARG A 489 -8.21 -13.99 18.48
CA ARG A 489 -7.05 -13.08 18.65
C ARG A 489 -5.91 -13.36 17.66
N GLY A 490 -5.94 -14.50 16.95
CA GLY A 490 -4.94 -14.92 15.98
C GLY A 490 -5.02 -14.32 14.56
N GLY A 491 -6.07 -13.55 14.24
CA GLY A 491 -6.19 -12.84 12.96
C GLY A 491 -6.25 -13.71 11.69
N LYS A 492 -6.13 -13.06 10.52
CA LYS A 492 -6.08 -13.71 9.20
C LYS A 492 -4.85 -14.62 9.08
N PRO A 493 -5.01 -15.91 8.72
CA PRO A 493 -3.87 -16.79 8.55
C PRO A 493 -2.93 -16.29 7.43
N SER A 494 -1.65 -16.10 7.73
CA SER A 494 -0.62 -15.72 6.74
C SER A 494 -0.59 -16.62 5.49
N GLY A 495 -0.69 -15.99 4.31
CA GLY A 495 -0.70 -16.66 3.00
C GLY A 495 -2.01 -17.39 2.69
N VAL A 496 -3.11 -17.00 3.33
CA VAL A 496 -4.47 -17.40 2.97
C VAL A 496 -5.18 -16.14 2.51
N VAL A 497 -5.47 -16.02 1.22
CA VAL A 497 -6.17 -14.87 0.63
C VAL A 497 -7.67 -15.14 0.62
N PHE A 498 -8.05 -16.32 0.13
CA PHE A 498 -9.42 -16.81 -0.03
C PHE A 498 -9.80 -17.79 1.08
N CYS A 499 -11.09 -17.92 1.38
CA CYS A 499 -11.55 -18.81 2.44
C CYS A 499 -11.47 -20.29 2.02
N GLU A 500 -10.48 -21.00 2.57
CA GLU A 500 -10.26 -22.44 2.35
C GLU A 500 -10.80 -23.33 3.49
N GLY A 501 -11.66 -22.78 4.36
CA GLY A 501 -12.17 -23.51 5.52
C GLY A 501 -13.03 -24.69 5.09
N ARG A 502 -12.65 -25.91 5.52
CA ARG A 502 -13.39 -27.14 5.21
C ARG A 502 -14.15 -27.65 6.41
N LYS A 503 -15.46 -27.85 6.30
CA LYS A 503 -16.22 -28.39 7.43
C LYS A 503 -15.68 -29.78 7.79
N VAL A 504 -15.34 -29.98 9.06
CA VAL A 504 -14.82 -31.29 9.49
C VAL A 504 -15.97 -32.25 9.64
N ILE A 505 -15.94 -33.35 8.88
CA ILE A 505 -16.97 -34.39 8.89
C ILE A 505 -16.38 -35.66 9.49
N ASP A 506 -17.14 -36.32 10.36
CA ASP A 506 -16.82 -37.66 10.86
C ASP A 506 -17.05 -38.69 9.74
N LYS A 507 -16.01 -39.47 9.42
CA LYS A 507 -16.05 -40.40 8.28
C LYS A 507 -17.04 -41.56 8.48
N THR A 508 -17.33 -41.92 9.72
CA THR A 508 -18.21 -43.02 10.09
C THR A 508 -19.66 -42.57 10.06
N THR A 509 -19.96 -41.44 10.73
CA THR A 509 -21.35 -40.96 10.86
C THR A 509 -21.79 -40.06 9.70
N ARG A 510 -20.83 -39.54 8.92
CA ARG A 510 -21.03 -38.51 7.88
C ARG A 510 -21.64 -37.21 8.41
N GLN A 511 -21.58 -36.99 9.73
CA GLN A 511 -22.07 -35.76 10.38
C GLN A 511 -20.92 -34.80 10.71
N PRO A 512 -21.19 -33.50 10.92
CA PRO A 512 -20.19 -32.56 11.38
C PRO A 512 -19.51 -33.05 12.67
N LYS A 513 -18.18 -33.12 12.66
CA LYS A 513 -17.40 -33.43 13.85
C LYS A 513 -17.41 -32.24 14.79
N LEU A 514 -17.79 -32.47 16.04
CA LEU A 514 -17.73 -31.47 17.10
C LEU A 514 -16.32 -31.39 17.66
N ASN A 515 -15.90 -30.21 18.09
CA ASN A 515 -14.62 -30.05 18.76
C ASN A 515 -14.72 -30.54 20.20
N ASP A 516 -13.77 -31.37 20.64
CA ASP A 516 -13.82 -32.05 21.95
C ASP A 516 -13.80 -31.07 23.15
N ILE A 517 -13.36 -29.83 22.96
CA ILE A 517 -13.21 -28.82 24.02
C ILE A 517 -14.50 -27.99 24.19
N ASN A 518 -15.19 -27.67 23.11
CA ASN A 518 -16.34 -26.75 23.13
C ASN A 518 -17.63 -27.29 22.51
N GLY A 519 -17.63 -28.52 22.00
CA GLY A 519 -18.81 -29.16 21.44
C GLY A 519 -19.35 -28.52 20.16
N GLN A 520 -18.63 -27.57 19.55
CA GLN A 520 -19.10 -26.86 18.36
C GLN A 520 -18.56 -27.50 17.07
N PRO A 521 -19.34 -27.50 15.98
CA PRO A 521 -18.82 -27.85 14.66
C PRO A 521 -17.79 -26.80 14.23
N TYR A 522 -16.80 -27.23 13.45
CA TYR A 522 -15.74 -26.35 13.02
C TYR A 522 -15.28 -26.68 11.60
N TRP A 523 -14.69 -25.67 10.98
CA TRP A 523 -14.00 -25.74 9.72
C TRP A 523 -12.51 -25.83 9.99
N TRP A 524 -11.84 -26.70 9.27
CA TRP A 524 -10.40 -26.82 9.31
C TRP A 524 -9.78 -25.95 8.23
N CYS A 525 -9.00 -24.96 8.65
CA CYS A 525 -8.32 -24.00 7.77
C CYS A 525 -6.88 -23.87 8.28
N ARG A 526 -5.86 -23.97 7.42
CA ARG A 526 -4.44 -23.78 7.80
C ARG A 526 -4.00 -24.49 9.10
N ASN A 527 -4.38 -25.78 9.22
CA ASN A 527 -4.10 -26.65 10.39
C ASN A 527 -4.62 -26.12 11.73
N ALA A 528 -5.73 -25.38 11.73
CA ALA A 528 -6.45 -25.06 12.96
C ALA A 528 -7.96 -24.97 12.71
N SER A 529 -8.72 -25.04 13.79
CA SER A 529 -10.17 -24.83 13.79
C SER A 529 -10.52 -23.36 13.54
N CYS A 530 -11.54 -23.16 12.73
CA CYS A 530 -12.28 -21.92 12.50
C CYS A 530 -13.76 -22.25 12.69
N TYR A 531 -14.52 -21.39 13.38
CA TYR A 531 -15.91 -21.73 13.74
C TYR A 531 -16.96 -21.06 12.85
N GLN A 532 -16.52 -20.39 11.78
CA GLN A 532 -17.36 -19.85 10.73
C GLN A 532 -16.59 -19.86 9.41
N THR A 533 -17.29 -20.11 8.31
CA THR A 533 -16.76 -19.97 6.96
C THR A 533 -17.11 -18.59 6.41
N CYS A 534 -16.23 -18.00 5.60
CA CYS A 534 -16.56 -16.81 4.80
C CYS A 534 -17.27 -17.19 3.50
N VAL A 535 -17.26 -18.47 3.11
CA VAL A 535 -17.98 -18.97 1.95
C VAL A 535 -19.46 -19.05 2.26
N GLN A 536 -20.26 -18.19 1.64
CA GLN A 536 -21.70 -18.09 1.83
C GLN A 536 -22.40 -17.76 0.51
N ALA A 537 -23.71 -18.02 0.44
CA ALA A 537 -24.51 -17.59 -0.69
C ALA A 537 -24.80 -16.08 -0.58
N HIS A 538 -24.67 -15.36 -1.68
CA HIS A 538 -24.90 -13.92 -1.73
C HIS A 538 -26.30 -13.60 -2.28
N THR A 539 -26.97 -12.63 -1.65
CA THR A 539 -28.24 -12.10 -2.15
C THR A 539 -28.01 -11.04 -3.21
N ASP A 540 -27.07 -10.14 -2.93
CA ASP A 540 -26.77 -8.97 -3.75
C ASP A 540 -25.82 -9.36 -4.88
N TRP A 541 -26.25 -9.12 -6.12
CA TRP A 541 -25.52 -9.55 -7.31
C TRP A 541 -24.11 -8.96 -7.46
N PRO A 542 -23.79 -7.72 -7.01
CA PRO A 542 -22.42 -7.22 -7.08
C PRO A 542 -21.42 -8.07 -6.28
N ASP A 543 -21.91 -8.81 -5.29
CA ASP A 543 -21.10 -9.67 -4.43
C ASP A 543 -21.04 -11.13 -4.93
N TYR A 544 -21.73 -11.47 -6.03
CA TYR A 544 -21.72 -12.83 -6.56
C TYR A 544 -20.30 -13.34 -6.83
N THR A 545 -20.08 -14.58 -6.42
CA THR A 545 -18.83 -15.33 -6.54
C THR A 545 -19.01 -16.50 -7.51
N LEU A 546 -17.93 -17.24 -7.76
CA LEU A 546 -17.98 -18.50 -8.49
C LEU A 546 -18.95 -19.50 -7.85
N LEU A 547 -19.07 -19.53 -6.52
CA LEU A 547 -20.05 -20.39 -5.85
C LEU A 547 -21.48 -20.04 -6.23
N ASP A 548 -21.78 -18.74 -6.24
CA ASP A 548 -23.09 -18.23 -6.66
C ASP A 548 -23.35 -18.57 -8.13
N PHE A 549 -22.35 -18.38 -9.00
CA PHE A 549 -22.47 -18.72 -10.42
C PHE A 549 -22.80 -20.19 -10.64
N MET A 550 -22.07 -21.10 -9.99
CA MET A 550 -22.32 -22.54 -10.09
C MET A 550 -23.72 -22.92 -9.59
N THR A 551 -24.15 -22.30 -8.49
CA THR A 551 -25.45 -22.58 -7.87
C THR A 551 -26.60 -22.02 -8.71
N ILE A 552 -26.49 -20.80 -9.23
CA ILE A 552 -27.48 -20.16 -10.11
C ILE A 552 -27.60 -20.94 -11.42
N ALA A 553 -26.48 -21.35 -12.01
CA ALA A 553 -26.45 -22.15 -13.23
C ALA A 553 -26.85 -23.62 -13.02
N GLN A 554 -27.13 -24.03 -11.78
CA GLN A 554 -27.49 -25.41 -11.41
C GLN A 554 -26.44 -26.43 -11.88
N LEU A 555 -25.16 -26.05 -11.85
CA LEU A 555 -24.07 -26.93 -12.24
C LEU A 555 -23.86 -28.03 -11.17
N PRO A 556 -23.59 -29.28 -11.57
CA PRO A 556 -23.30 -30.34 -10.62
C PRO A 556 -21.91 -30.11 -10.01
N PHE A 557 -21.86 -29.80 -8.71
CA PHE A 557 -20.61 -29.74 -7.96
C PHE A 557 -20.78 -30.26 -6.53
N LYS A 558 -19.69 -30.72 -5.93
CA LYS A 558 -19.65 -31.00 -4.49
C LYS A 558 -19.00 -29.83 -3.76
N GLN A 559 -19.57 -29.43 -2.63
CA GLN A 559 -19.00 -28.38 -1.78
C GLN A 559 -17.52 -28.64 -1.45
N GLU A 560 -17.17 -29.91 -1.24
CA GLU A 560 -15.80 -30.32 -0.95
C GLU A 560 -14.81 -29.98 -2.06
N ASP A 561 -15.23 -30.06 -3.32
CA ASP A 561 -14.38 -29.79 -4.50
C ASP A 561 -14.15 -28.28 -4.64
N TYR A 562 -15.17 -27.46 -4.35
CA TYR A 562 -15.04 -26.00 -4.28
C TYR A 562 -14.10 -25.56 -3.15
N GLU A 563 -14.22 -26.17 -1.97
CA GLU A 563 -13.32 -25.88 -0.87
C GLU A 563 -11.86 -26.28 -1.18
N LEU A 564 -11.67 -27.38 -1.92
CA LEU A 564 -10.35 -27.81 -2.41
C LEU A 564 -9.77 -26.82 -3.40
N LEU A 565 -10.58 -26.35 -4.36
CA LEU A 565 -10.23 -25.27 -5.28
C LEU A 565 -9.68 -24.04 -4.54
N MET A 566 -10.37 -23.59 -3.48
CA MET A 566 -9.91 -22.43 -2.69
C MET A 566 -8.54 -22.67 -2.06
N GLY A 567 -8.32 -23.87 -1.51
CA GLY A 567 -7.01 -24.28 -0.98
C GLY A 567 -5.91 -24.32 -2.06
N TYR A 568 -6.23 -24.75 -3.28
CA TYR A 568 -5.30 -24.74 -4.40
C TYR A 568 -4.93 -23.34 -4.84
N ILE A 569 -5.93 -22.45 -4.98
CA ILE A 569 -5.70 -21.07 -5.40
C ILE A 569 -4.79 -20.36 -4.38
N ASN A 570 -5.09 -20.46 -3.08
CA ASN A 570 -4.21 -19.93 -2.03
C ASN A 570 -2.78 -20.50 -2.11
N LYS A 571 -2.64 -21.76 -2.53
CA LYS A 571 -1.33 -22.41 -2.65
C LYS A 571 -0.56 -21.94 -3.87
N VAL A 572 -1.20 -21.86 -5.03
CA VAL A 572 -0.59 -21.35 -6.25
C VAL A 572 -0.10 -19.92 -6.02
N GLU A 573 -0.94 -19.04 -5.46
CA GLU A 573 -0.55 -17.66 -5.11
C GLU A 573 0.77 -17.61 -4.32
N ARG A 574 0.90 -18.52 -3.36
CA ARG A 574 2.07 -18.59 -2.48
C ARG A 574 3.33 -19.13 -3.14
N PHE A 575 3.20 -20.17 -3.98
CA PHE A 575 4.35 -20.91 -4.53
C PHE A 575 4.62 -20.60 -5.99
N ILE A 576 3.86 -19.71 -6.63
CA ILE A 576 3.92 -19.46 -8.08
C ILE A 576 5.34 -19.23 -8.60
N GLN A 577 6.17 -18.48 -7.88
CA GLN A 577 7.58 -18.23 -8.26
C GLN A 577 8.44 -19.51 -8.32
N HIS A 578 8.06 -20.55 -7.56
CA HIS A 578 8.71 -21.86 -7.53
C HIS A 578 7.93 -22.93 -8.30
N LEU A 579 6.74 -22.61 -8.82
CA LEU A 579 5.84 -23.58 -9.47
C LEU A 579 6.17 -23.80 -10.95
N PHE A 580 7.28 -23.27 -11.47
CA PHE A 580 7.70 -23.46 -12.86
C PHE A 580 8.85 -24.46 -12.96
N CYS A 581 8.80 -25.30 -14.00
CA CYS A 581 9.88 -26.22 -14.35
C CYS A 581 11.16 -25.44 -14.71
N GLN A 582 12.32 -25.94 -14.31
CA GLN A 582 13.61 -25.32 -14.69
C GLN A 582 14.05 -25.67 -16.12
N GLY A 583 13.52 -26.76 -16.70
CA GLY A 583 13.86 -27.19 -18.05
C GLY A 583 12.98 -26.56 -19.14
N CYS A 584 11.65 -26.75 -19.07
CA CYS A 584 10.71 -26.24 -20.08
C CYS A 584 9.98 -24.96 -19.68
N HIS A 585 10.20 -24.44 -18.46
CA HIS A 585 9.50 -23.27 -17.91
C HIS A 585 7.97 -23.36 -17.83
N GLN A 586 7.39 -24.53 -18.12
CA GLN A 586 5.97 -24.80 -17.90
C GLN A 586 5.66 -25.00 -16.42
N MET A 587 4.45 -24.67 -15.99
CA MET A 587 4.02 -24.84 -14.61
C MET A 587 4.02 -26.34 -14.22
N LEU A 588 4.61 -26.65 -13.06
CA LEU A 588 4.70 -27.99 -12.49
C LEU A 588 3.33 -28.45 -11.99
N ARG A 589 2.93 -29.67 -12.30
CA ARG A 589 1.65 -30.24 -11.87
C ARG A 589 1.76 -31.04 -10.58
N PRO A 590 0.73 -31.06 -9.73
CA PRO A 590 0.62 -31.97 -8.60
C PRO A 590 0.87 -33.43 -9.01
N LEU A 591 1.55 -34.22 -8.17
CA LEU A 591 1.60 -35.68 -8.39
C LEU A 591 0.22 -36.30 -8.11
N LYS A 592 -0.18 -37.31 -8.89
CA LYS A 592 -1.49 -37.99 -8.81
C LYS A 592 -1.80 -38.56 -7.41
N ASP A 593 -0.78 -38.90 -6.62
CA ASP A 593 -0.89 -39.42 -5.26
C ASP A 593 -0.73 -38.33 -4.17
N ALA A 594 -0.33 -37.10 -4.52
CA ALA A 594 -0.10 -36.02 -3.57
C ALA A 594 -1.35 -35.71 -2.73
N HIS A 595 -2.53 -35.83 -3.34
CA HIS A 595 -3.83 -35.52 -2.75
C HIS A 595 -4.31 -36.59 -1.75
N LYS A 596 -3.82 -37.83 -1.87
CA LYS A 596 -4.22 -38.96 -1.01
C LYS A 596 -3.61 -38.91 0.39
N ALA A 597 -2.62 -38.03 0.61
CA ALA A 597 -1.85 -38.01 1.85
C ALA A 597 -2.49 -37.23 3.02
N SER A 598 -3.45 -36.31 2.79
CA SER A 598 -4.07 -35.58 3.91
C SER A 598 -5.40 -34.87 3.56
N ASN A 599 -6.52 -35.39 4.05
CA ASN A 599 -7.86 -34.79 3.92
C ASN A 599 -8.07 -33.49 4.72
N TYR A 600 -7.08 -33.07 5.51
CA TYR A 600 -7.16 -31.89 6.40
C TYR A 600 -5.84 -31.11 6.46
N GLY A 601 -4.84 -31.41 5.62
CA GLY A 601 -3.57 -30.69 5.64
C GLY A 601 -3.70 -29.29 5.01
N LEU A 602 -3.00 -28.30 5.54
CA LEU A 602 -2.70 -27.06 4.81
C LEU A 602 -1.80 -27.29 3.59
N TYR A 603 -0.95 -28.33 3.65
CA TYR A 603 0.11 -28.60 2.67
C TYR A 603 -0.18 -29.84 1.81
N ARG A 604 -1.45 -30.13 1.51
CA ARG A 604 -1.89 -31.37 0.84
C ARG A 604 -1.08 -31.67 -0.42
N VAL A 605 -0.87 -30.66 -1.26
CA VAL A 605 -0.08 -30.81 -2.48
C VAL A 605 1.28 -30.17 -2.30
N SER A 606 2.22 -30.85 -1.66
CA SER A 606 3.61 -30.35 -1.56
C SER A 606 4.54 -30.99 -2.57
N ARG A 607 4.03 -31.93 -3.38
CA ARG A 607 4.81 -32.70 -4.35
C ARG A 607 4.29 -32.40 -5.74
N PHE A 608 5.18 -31.94 -6.60
CA PHE A 608 4.89 -31.52 -7.96
C PHE A 608 5.85 -32.20 -8.93
N SER A 609 5.55 -32.21 -10.23
CA SER A 609 6.44 -32.68 -11.28
C SER A 609 6.15 -31.98 -12.60
N CYS A 610 7.14 -31.92 -13.48
CA CYS A 610 6.89 -31.55 -14.87
C CYS A 610 6.14 -32.69 -15.56
N GLN A 611 5.12 -32.35 -16.36
CA GLN A 611 4.34 -33.31 -17.15
C GLN A 611 4.47 -33.05 -18.67
N THR A 612 5.38 -32.16 -19.08
CA THR A 612 5.65 -31.88 -20.50
C THR A 612 6.46 -33.04 -21.10
N GLU A 613 5.90 -33.70 -22.11
CA GLU A 613 6.46 -34.94 -22.70
C GLU A 613 7.92 -34.77 -23.17
N ASP A 614 8.26 -33.63 -23.76
CA ASP A 614 9.60 -33.35 -24.31
C ASP A 614 10.57 -32.71 -23.30
N CYS A 615 10.23 -32.63 -22.01
CA CYS A 615 11.08 -31.99 -21.01
C CYS A 615 12.07 -32.96 -20.37
N THR A 616 13.33 -32.55 -20.23
CA THR A 616 14.38 -33.29 -19.50
C THR A 616 14.08 -33.49 -18.00
N GLU A 617 13.15 -32.70 -17.47
CA GLU A 617 12.70 -32.75 -16.07
C GLU A 617 11.36 -33.49 -15.91
N LEU A 618 10.85 -34.14 -16.97
CA LEU A 618 9.61 -34.91 -16.95
C LEU A 618 9.59 -35.92 -15.79
N GLY A 619 8.51 -35.89 -15.01
CA GLY A 619 8.27 -36.83 -13.91
C GLY A 619 9.17 -36.66 -12.67
N LYS A 620 10.18 -35.77 -12.70
CA LYS A 620 11.03 -35.53 -11.54
C LYS A 620 10.24 -34.80 -10.45
N GLU A 621 10.27 -35.35 -9.25
CA GLU A 621 9.56 -34.79 -8.11
C GLU A 621 10.22 -33.51 -7.59
N VAL A 622 9.40 -32.48 -7.40
CA VAL A 622 9.74 -31.21 -6.76
C VAL A 622 8.88 -31.07 -5.50
N TYR A 623 9.54 -31.01 -4.35
CA TYR A 623 8.90 -30.81 -3.06
C TYR A 623 8.92 -29.32 -2.68
N LEU A 624 7.73 -28.72 -2.60
CA LEU A 624 7.51 -27.32 -2.22
C LEU A 624 6.74 -27.24 -0.90
N THR A 625 7.36 -26.67 0.12
CA THR A 625 6.73 -26.40 1.42
C THR A 625 7.24 -25.08 2.00
N ARG A 626 6.74 -24.67 3.17
CA ARG A 626 7.33 -23.52 3.87
C ARG A 626 8.33 -23.95 4.92
N CYS A 627 9.16 -23.01 5.33
CA CYS A 627 10.02 -23.21 6.47
C CYS A 627 9.22 -23.63 7.72
N ILE A 628 9.77 -24.59 8.47
CA ILE A 628 9.25 -25.06 9.75
C ILE A 628 9.26 -23.96 10.82
N ASN A 629 10.16 -22.98 10.68
CA ASN A 629 10.17 -21.78 11.49
C ASN A 629 8.98 -20.89 11.11
N GLY A 630 8.01 -20.78 12.02
CA GLY A 630 6.79 -20.01 11.79
C GLY A 630 7.03 -18.52 11.47
N ALA A 631 8.15 -17.95 11.91
CA ALA A 631 8.55 -16.56 11.65
C ALA A 631 9.35 -16.38 10.34
N CYS A 632 9.75 -17.48 9.69
CA CYS A 632 10.44 -17.45 8.41
C CYS A 632 9.41 -17.58 7.28
N THR A 633 9.41 -16.60 6.36
CA THR A 633 8.53 -16.60 5.19
C THR A 633 9.11 -17.37 4.00
N ASN A 634 10.37 -17.81 4.08
CA ASN A 634 11.04 -18.50 2.98
C ASN A 634 10.36 -19.83 2.63
N ILE A 635 10.34 -20.11 1.33
CA ILE A 635 9.89 -21.38 0.78
C ILE A 635 11.06 -22.39 0.84
N ILE A 636 10.69 -23.64 1.06
CA ILE A 636 11.55 -24.81 0.85
C ILE A 636 11.20 -25.35 -0.52
N ASP A 637 12.18 -25.32 -1.41
CA ASP A 637 12.10 -25.91 -2.74
C ASP A 637 13.22 -26.94 -2.85
N SER A 638 12.85 -28.22 -3.05
CA SER A 638 13.79 -29.33 -3.03
C SER A 638 14.84 -29.30 -4.13
N ARG A 639 14.63 -28.54 -5.21
CA ARG A 639 15.62 -28.37 -6.28
C ARG A 639 16.83 -27.58 -5.82
N GLU A 640 16.63 -26.76 -4.79
CA GLU A 640 17.63 -25.83 -4.31
C GLU A 640 17.99 -26.04 -2.84
N SER A 641 17.16 -26.78 -2.09
CA SER A 641 17.33 -27.07 -0.67
C SER A 641 17.90 -28.47 -0.45
N VAL A 642 18.80 -28.62 0.51
CA VAL A 642 19.36 -29.91 0.90
C VAL A 642 18.69 -30.45 2.15
N LYS A 643 18.61 -31.79 2.29
CA LYS A 643 18.16 -32.44 3.52
C LYS A 643 19.26 -32.39 4.58
N CYS A 644 18.88 -32.19 5.85
CA CYS A 644 19.82 -32.27 6.97
C CYS A 644 20.39 -33.69 7.11
N LYS A 645 21.58 -33.81 7.70
CA LYS A 645 22.24 -35.10 7.93
C LYS A 645 22.33 -35.33 9.44
N PRO A 646 21.35 -36.03 10.05
CA PRO A 646 21.40 -36.35 11.47
C PRO A 646 22.62 -37.22 11.80
N GLU A 647 23.19 -37.04 13.00
CA GLU A 647 24.27 -37.89 13.49
C GLU A 647 23.74 -39.31 13.81
N GLY A 648 24.46 -40.34 13.37
CA GLY A 648 24.12 -41.75 13.56
C GLY A 648 24.04 -42.55 12.24
N ASP A 649 23.79 -43.86 12.35
CA ASP A 649 23.59 -44.76 11.20
C ASP A 649 22.17 -44.62 10.62
N TYR A 650 21.88 -43.44 10.09
CA TYR A 650 20.65 -43.16 9.37
C TYR A 650 20.88 -43.20 7.86
N PRO A 651 19.87 -43.64 7.06
CA PRO A 651 19.93 -43.51 5.62
C PRO A 651 20.19 -42.06 5.19
N GLU A 652 21.04 -41.88 4.18
CA GLU A 652 21.47 -40.56 3.72
C GLU A 652 20.32 -39.60 3.35
N ASP A 653 19.17 -40.15 2.97
CA ASP A 653 18.01 -39.41 2.48
C ASP A 653 16.98 -39.04 3.57
N ILE A 654 17.17 -39.46 4.82
CA ILE A 654 16.05 -39.42 5.79
C ILE A 654 15.81 -38.07 6.47
N GLY A 655 16.72 -37.11 6.26
CA GLY A 655 16.64 -35.78 6.86
C GLY A 655 15.52 -34.89 6.32
N TRP A 656 15.24 -33.81 7.05
CA TRP A 656 14.31 -32.76 6.64
C TRP A 656 15.06 -31.67 5.88
N TYR A 657 14.40 -31.01 4.94
CA TYR A 657 15.01 -29.93 4.16
C TYR A 657 15.45 -28.74 5.05
N VAL A 658 16.66 -28.25 4.80
CA VAL A 658 17.25 -27.10 5.49
C VAL A 658 16.82 -25.81 4.79
N CYS A 659 16.22 -24.89 5.55
CA CYS A 659 15.85 -23.58 5.03
C CYS A 659 17.07 -22.72 4.71
N LYS A 660 17.15 -22.20 3.48
CA LYS A 660 18.24 -21.30 3.05
C LYS A 660 18.33 -19.98 3.83
N ALA A 661 17.19 -19.46 4.29
CA ALA A 661 17.13 -18.16 4.97
C ALA A 661 17.46 -18.26 6.47
N CYS A 662 16.83 -19.19 7.18
CA CYS A 662 16.97 -19.29 8.64
C CYS A 662 17.73 -20.52 9.13
N HIS A 663 18.23 -21.37 8.23
CA HIS A 663 18.92 -22.62 8.56
C HIS A 663 18.13 -23.59 9.46
N GLY A 664 16.81 -23.44 9.52
CA GLY A 664 15.93 -24.35 10.26
C GLY A 664 15.58 -25.57 9.42
N CYS A 665 15.66 -26.77 10.01
CA CYS A 665 15.29 -28.03 9.34
C CYS A 665 14.27 -28.84 10.13
N CYS A 666 14.58 -29.25 11.37
CA CYS A 666 13.73 -30.09 12.20
C CYS A 666 13.79 -29.69 13.68
N THR A 667 12.70 -29.97 14.39
CA THR A 667 12.58 -29.86 15.85
C THR A 667 11.99 -31.14 16.40
N THR A 668 12.37 -31.53 17.62
CA THR A 668 11.87 -32.73 18.31
C THR A 668 10.35 -32.70 18.40
N GLU A 669 9.74 -31.54 18.71
CA GLU A 669 8.27 -31.37 18.71
C GLU A 669 7.63 -31.77 17.38
N LYS A 670 8.20 -31.32 16.25
CA LYS A 670 7.63 -31.56 14.91
C LYS A 670 7.93 -32.97 14.39
N LEU A 671 9.07 -33.54 14.79
CA LEU A 671 9.39 -34.95 14.57
C LEU A 671 8.39 -35.85 15.32
N ASN A 672 8.15 -35.59 16.60
CA ASN A 672 7.17 -36.33 17.41
C ASN A 672 5.77 -36.21 16.84
N ALA A 673 5.35 -35.02 16.39
CA ALA A 673 4.07 -34.86 15.70
C ALA A 673 3.98 -35.74 14.44
N ARG A 674 5.07 -35.83 13.65
CA ARG A 674 5.14 -36.69 12.47
C ARG A 674 5.15 -38.18 12.82
N ILE A 675 5.91 -38.59 13.84
CA ILE A 675 5.92 -39.96 14.36
C ILE A 675 4.51 -40.36 14.81
N GLY A 676 3.81 -39.48 15.52
CA GLY A 676 2.42 -39.69 15.92
C GLY A 676 1.51 -39.93 14.72
N VAL A 677 1.64 -39.13 13.66
CA VAL A 677 0.89 -39.36 12.40
C VAL A 677 1.23 -40.72 11.79
N TYR A 678 2.51 -41.09 11.68
CA TYR A 678 2.92 -42.37 11.12
C TYR A 678 2.30 -43.54 11.90
N HIS A 679 2.44 -43.51 13.23
CA HIS A 679 1.87 -44.52 14.12
C HIS A 679 0.34 -44.63 13.95
N MET A 680 -0.37 -43.50 13.94
CA MET A 680 -1.83 -43.47 13.72
C MET A 680 -2.24 -44.02 12.35
N THR A 681 -1.35 -43.92 11.35
CA THR A 681 -1.59 -44.44 9.98
C THR A 681 -1.07 -45.85 9.75
N GLY A 682 -0.58 -46.54 10.80
CA GLY A 682 -0.02 -47.89 10.68
C GLY A 682 1.35 -47.96 9.99
N GLN A 683 2.06 -46.84 9.89
CA GLN A 683 3.38 -46.72 9.29
C GLN A 683 4.46 -46.56 10.37
N THR A 684 5.69 -46.96 10.06
CA THR A 684 6.84 -46.78 10.95
C THR A 684 7.71 -45.62 10.46
N TYR A 685 7.95 -44.65 11.32
CA TYR A 685 8.91 -43.58 11.02
C TYR A 685 10.35 -44.09 11.23
N GLN A 686 11.18 -44.02 10.20
CA GLN A 686 12.56 -44.53 10.22
C GLN A 686 13.63 -43.44 10.42
N GLY A 687 13.22 -42.19 10.67
CA GLY A 687 14.15 -41.08 10.87
C GLY A 687 14.61 -40.88 12.31
N HIS A 688 15.42 -39.85 12.50
CA HIS A 688 15.88 -39.40 13.82
C HIS A 688 14.73 -38.84 14.67
N ALA A 689 14.79 -39.08 15.98
CA ALA A 689 13.79 -38.61 16.94
C ALA A 689 14.09 -37.18 17.46
N ASP A 690 15.38 -36.84 17.57
CA ASP A 690 15.82 -35.58 18.15
C ASP A 690 16.12 -34.53 17.07
N GLY A 691 15.42 -33.40 17.13
CA GLY A 691 15.59 -32.33 16.15
C GLY A 691 16.90 -31.58 16.33
N HIS A 692 17.56 -31.24 15.22
CA HIS A 692 18.82 -30.47 15.23
C HIS A 692 18.71 -29.16 16.00
N LYS A 693 17.54 -28.49 15.94
CA LYS A 693 17.31 -27.27 16.72
C LYS A 693 17.46 -27.52 18.23
N ASP A 694 16.84 -28.58 18.72
CA ASP A 694 16.81 -28.94 20.14
C ASP A 694 18.17 -29.47 20.63
N LEU A 695 18.97 -30.01 19.71
CA LEU A 695 20.38 -30.36 19.93
C LEU A 695 21.33 -29.15 19.88
N GLY A 696 20.84 -27.95 19.52
CA GLY A 696 21.66 -26.74 19.35
C GLY A 696 22.59 -26.82 18.12
N GLN A 697 22.25 -27.66 17.14
CA GLN A 697 22.99 -27.89 15.91
C GLN A 697 22.40 -27.08 14.75
N ILE A 698 23.27 -26.46 13.96
CA ILE A 698 22.89 -25.67 12.79
C ILE A 698 23.39 -26.37 11.54
N CYS A 699 22.49 -26.71 10.61
CA CYS A 699 22.85 -27.41 9.39
C CYS A 699 23.27 -26.45 8.27
N CYS A 700 24.22 -26.90 7.44
CA CYS A 700 24.66 -26.23 6.24
C CYS A 700 23.58 -26.28 5.16
N THR A 701 23.30 -25.14 4.53
CA THR A 701 22.32 -25.02 3.45
C THR A 701 22.82 -25.54 2.09
N GLN A 702 24.11 -25.86 1.98
CA GLN A 702 24.73 -26.38 0.75
C GLN A 702 24.88 -27.91 0.77
N CYS A 703 25.10 -28.52 1.95
CA CYS A 703 25.33 -29.97 2.03
C CYS A 703 24.62 -30.69 3.19
N GLY A 704 23.84 -29.97 4.00
CA GLY A 704 23.03 -30.55 5.08
C GLY A 704 23.79 -30.96 6.35
N HIS A 705 25.12 -30.90 6.36
CA HIS A 705 25.93 -31.29 7.51
C HIS A 705 25.92 -30.20 8.58
N VAL A 706 26.07 -30.60 9.85
CA VAL A 706 26.20 -29.66 10.97
C VAL A 706 27.39 -28.74 10.76
N MET A 707 27.20 -27.45 11.01
CA MET A 707 28.22 -26.40 10.92
C MET A 707 28.87 -26.19 12.28
N GLU A 708 30.12 -25.75 12.26
CA GLU A 708 30.92 -25.48 13.46
C GLU A 708 31.27 -23.99 13.55
N PHE A 709 31.46 -23.46 14.76
CA PHE A 709 31.90 -22.07 14.89
C PHE A 709 33.39 -21.95 14.54
N ALA A 710 33.72 -20.93 13.74
CA ALA A 710 35.11 -20.61 13.41
C ALA A 710 35.93 -20.41 14.70
N GLY A 711 37.07 -21.10 14.80
CA GLY A 711 37.98 -21.00 15.95
C GLY A 711 37.64 -21.89 17.15
N GLN A 712 36.65 -22.79 17.04
CA GLN A 712 36.38 -23.79 18.07
C GLN A 712 37.54 -24.82 18.12
N LYS A 713 38.49 -24.63 19.04
CA LYS A 713 39.51 -25.64 19.36
C LYS A 713 38.85 -26.81 20.09
N SER A 714 38.17 -27.69 19.35
CA SER A 714 37.51 -28.91 19.85
C SER A 714 38.42 -29.72 20.80
N SER A 715 39.72 -29.81 20.49
CA SER A 715 40.69 -30.51 21.34
C SER A 715 40.94 -29.86 22.70
N ALA A 716 40.95 -28.52 22.80
CA ALA A 716 41.20 -27.83 24.06
C ALA A 716 40.01 -27.96 25.03
N TYR A 717 38.78 -27.86 24.51
CA TYR A 717 37.56 -28.12 25.28
C TYR A 717 37.55 -29.54 25.86
N GLN A 718 37.79 -30.54 25.00
CA GLN A 718 37.80 -31.95 25.41
C GLN A 718 38.90 -32.24 26.44
N ASN A 719 40.10 -31.68 26.27
CA ASN A 719 41.18 -31.86 27.24
C ASN A 719 40.84 -31.28 28.62
N VAL A 720 40.17 -30.12 28.67
CA VAL A 720 39.77 -29.47 29.91
C VAL A 720 38.60 -30.21 30.56
N LEU A 721 37.61 -30.65 29.79
CA LEU A 721 36.52 -31.48 30.31
C LEU A 721 37.07 -32.78 30.89
N GLN A 722 37.97 -33.45 30.18
CA GLN A 722 38.59 -34.67 30.66
C GLN A 722 39.43 -34.45 31.91
N TRP A 723 40.11 -33.30 32.03
CA TRP A 723 40.77 -32.92 33.27
C TRP A 723 39.78 -32.77 34.43
N PHE A 724 38.64 -32.11 34.21
CA PHE A 724 37.60 -31.97 35.25
C PHE A 724 37.04 -33.32 35.69
N LEU A 725 36.78 -34.23 34.76
CA LEU A 725 36.23 -35.56 35.02
C LEU A 725 37.23 -36.47 35.76
N THR A 726 38.51 -36.45 35.37
CA THR A 726 39.51 -37.39 35.90
C THR A 726 40.26 -36.87 37.12
N LYS A 727 40.57 -35.57 37.16
CA LYS A 727 41.41 -34.93 38.19
C LYS A 727 40.68 -33.87 38.98
N GLY A 728 39.68 -33.21 38.39
CA GLY A 728 38.92 -32.13 39.02
C GLY A 728 38.21 -32.57 40.30
N GLN A 729 37.65 -33.79 40.34
CA GLN A 729 36.97 -34.31 41.53
C GLN A 729 37.88 -34.45 42.76
N LYS A 730 39.20 -34.60 42.57
CA LYS A 730 40.19 -34.69 43.66
C LYS A 730 40.83 -33.34 44.00
N SER A 731 40.48 -32.27 43.29
CA SER A 731 41.06 -30.95 43.46
C SER A 731 40.40 -30.20 44.62
N LYS A 732 41.21 -29.61 45.51
CA LYS A 732 40.75 -28.70 46.57
C LYS A 732 40.02 -27.45 46.06
N HIS A 733 40.10 -27.19 44.75
CA HIS A 733 39.47 -26.04 44.09
C HIS A 733 38.10 -26.34 43.50
N VAL A 734 37.68 -27.61 43.42
CA VAL A 734 36.33 -28.02 42.99
C VAL A 734 35.53 -28.37 44.23
N LEU A 735 34.50 -27.58 44.54
CA LEU A 735 33.64 -27.77 45.71
C LEU A 735 32.63 -28.89 45.48
N SER A 736 32.07 -28.95 44.28
CA SER A 736 31.11 -29.97 43.88
C SER A 736 31.04 -30.08 42.36
N SER A 737 30.56 -31.21 41.86
CA SER A 737 30.31 -31.46 40.45
C SER A 737 29.14 -32.42 40.27
N GLY A 738 28.50 -32.39 39.10
CA GLY A 738 27.44 -33.32 38.77
C GLY A 738 27.09 -33.29 37.30
N GLN A 739 26.07 -34.06 36.94
CA GLN A 739 25.55 -34.16 35.59
C GLN A 739 24.10 -33.68 35.59
N ARG A 740 23.72 -32.88 34.58
CA ARG A 740 22.34 -32.42 34.40
C ARG A 740 21.47 -33.57 33.91
N LYS A 741 20.24 -33.65 34.44
CA LYS A 741 19.28 -34.72 34.09
C LYS A 741 18.71 -34.59 32.68
N THR A 742 18.73 -33.39 32.10
CA THR A 742 18.06 -33.07 30.83
C THR A 742 18.89 -33.40 29.60
N ASP A 743 20.21 -33.19 29.66
CA ASP A 743 21.11 -33.27 28.51
C ASP A 743 22.39 -34.07 28.82
N HIS A 744 22.47 -34.69 29.99
CA HIS A 744 23.62 -35.49 30.43
C HIS A 744 24.96 -34.73 30.40
N LYS A 745 24.93 -33.40 30.50
CA LYS A 745 26.14 -32.57 30.51
C LYS A 745 26.61 -32.22 31.93
N TYR A 746 27.91 -32.03 32.10
CA TYR A 746 28.56 -31.83 33.38
C TYR A 746 28.56 -30.36 33.85
N TRP A 747 28.55 -30.19 35.16
CA TRP A 747 28.76 -28.90 35.83
C TRP A 747 29.72 -29.05 37.01
N PHE A 748 30.41 -27.97 37.32
CA PHE A 748 31.48 -27.89 38.32
C PHE A 748 31.35 -26.58 39.09
N ARG A 749 31.49 -26.62 40.41
CA ARG A 749 31.48 -25.43 41.26
C ARG A 749 32.89 -25.19 41.79
N LEU A 750 33.51 -24.09 41.38
CA LEU A 750 34.91 -23.79 41.69
C LEU A 750 35.02 -22.79 42.85
N LYS A 751 35.91 -23.06 43.81
CA LYS A 751 36.20 -22.16 44.94
C LYS A 751 37.09 -21.01 44.49
N ALA A 752 36.70 -19.77 44.77
CA ALA A 752 37.54 -18.61 44.54
C ALA A 752 38.69 -18.55 45.58
N PRO A 753 39.90 -18.12 45.19
CA PRO A 753 41.00 -17.93 46.12
C PRO A 753 40.77 -16.70 47.03
N GLN A 754 41.48 -16.67 48.16
CA GLN A 754 41.50 -15.50 49.06
C GLN A 754 42.67 -14.60 48.66
N GLY A 755 42.42 -13.32 48.41
CA GLY A 755 43.43 -12.35 47.95
C GLY A 755 43.10 -11.76 46.57
N GLU A 756 43.35 -10.47 46.40
CA GLU A 756 42.95 -9.71 45.21
C GLU A 756 43.75 -10.11 43.96
N GLU A 757 45.05 -10.35 44.11
CA GLU A 757 45.94 -10.77 43.02
C GLU A 757 45.60 -12.18 42.51
N ASP A 758 45.35 -13.12 43.42
CA ASP A 758 44.92 -14.48 43.09
C ASP A 758 43.52 -14.50 42.46
N LEU A 759 42.62 -13.63 42.91
CA LEU A 759 41.29 -13.49 42.31
C LEU A 759 41.37 -13.00 40.86
N ARG A 760 42.29 -12.06 40.55
CA ARG A 760 42.51 -11.59 39.18
C ARG A 760 42.98 -12.72 38.27
N LEU A 761 43.99 -13.49 38.71
CA LEU A 761 44.50 -14.65 37.97
C LEU A 761 43.43 -15.74 37.80
N PHE A 762 42.61 -15.97 38.83
CA PHE A 762 41.50 -16.90 38.79
C PHE A 762 40.41 -16.48 37.80
N LYS A 763 40.02 -15.20 37.78
CA LYS A 763 39.07 -14.66 36.78
C LYS A 763 39.61 -14.77 35.36
N GLN A 764 40.90 -14.59 35.14
CA GLN A 764 41.54 -14.84 33.83
C GLN A 764 41.42 -16.31 33.40
N LYS A 765 41.61 -17.26 34.34
CA LYS A 765 41.41 -18.69 34.06
C LYS A 765 39.94 -19.01 33.73
N LEU A 766 38.98 -18.41 34.43
CA LEU A 766 37.55 -18.55 34.11
C LEU A 766 37.24 -18.00 32.71
N ALA A 767 37.82 -16.86 32.33
CA ALA A 767 37.66 -16.29 31.00
C ALA A 767 38.20 -17.22 29.90
N ASN A 768 39.32 -17.90 30.16
CA ASN A 768 39.85 -18.91 29.24
C ASN A 768 38.91 -20.12 29.09
N LEU A 769 38.24 -20.56 30.16
CA LEU A 769 37.22 -21.62 30.08
C LEU A 769 36.02 -21.20 29.23
N VAL A 770 35.58 -19.94 29.36
CA VAL A 770 34.54 -19.36 28.50
C VAL A 770 34.98 -19.36 27.04
N GLN A 771 36.22 -18.93 26.75
CA GLN A 771 36.78 -18.97 25.40
C GLN A 771 36.88 -20.39 24.82
N MET A 772 36.99 -21.42 25.66
CA MET A 772 37.02 -22.82 25.25
C MET A 772 35.62 -23.42 25.04
N GLY A 773 34.56 -22.76 25.52
CA GLY A 773 33.16 -23.16 25.30
C GLY A 773 32.38 -23.54 26.57
N PHE A 774 32.97 -23.41 27.76
CA PHE A 774 32.25 -23.58 29.02
C PHE A 774 31.41 -22.35 29.34
N GLN A 775 30.31 -22.54 30.05
CA GLN A 775 29.49 -21.45 30.59
C GLN A 775 29.91 -21.14 32.02
N VAL A 776 30.20 -19.87 32.28
CA VAL A 776 30.51 -19.35 33.62
C VAL A 776 29.56 -18.20 33.92
N PRO A 777 28.38 -18.48 34.52
CA PRO A 777 27.45 -17.44 34.92
C PRO A 777 28.13 -16.44 35.84
N GLU A 778 27.81 -15.16 35.66
CA GLU A 778 28.18 -14.10 36.61
C GLU A 778 29.70 -13.93 36.80
N ILE A 779 30.51 -14.23 35.78
CA ILE A 779 31.98 -14.11 35.80
C ILE A 779 32.47 -12.70 36.23
N ASN A 780 31.67 -11.68 35.96
CA ASN A 780 31.96 -10.28 36.31
C ASN A 780 31.70 -9.96 37.79
N GLN A 781 30.87 -10.76 38.49
CA GLN A 781 30.60 -10.57 39.91
C GLN A 781 31.76 -11.12 40.75
N THR A 782 31.92 -10.63 41.98
CA THR A 782 32.88 -11.17 42.95
C THR A 782 32.16 -12.15 43.87
N LYS A 783 32.49 -13.44 43.76
CA LYS A 783 31.85 -14.52 44.52
C LYS A 783 32.88 -15.45 45.16
N ASN A 784 32.47 -16.10 46.24
CA ASN A 784 33.27 -17.12 46.92
C ASN A 784 33.35 -18.44 46.12
N ALA A 785 32.43 -18.64 45.17
CA ALA A 785 32.44 -19.76 44.25
C ALA A 785 31.80 -19.40 42.92
N TYR A 786 32.26 -20.02 41.84
CA TYR A 786 31.76 -19.83 40.48
C TYR A 786 31.25 -21.15 39.91
N MET A 787 30.12 -21.10 39.22
CA MET A 787 29.63 -22.25 38.46
C MET A 787 30.33 -22.28 37.10
N VAL A 788 30.87 -23.42 36.72
CA VAL A 788 31.40 -23.71 35.39
C VAL A 788 30.64 -24.91 34.88
N SER A 789 29.92 -24.78 33.78
CA SER A 789 29.18 -25.89 33.20
C SER A 789 29.49 -26.07 31.73
N GLU A 790 29.35 -27.30 31.28
CA GLU A 790 29.19 -27.54 29.86
C GLU A 790 27.97 -26.74 29.33
N PRO A 791 28.03 -26.24 28.09
CA PRO A 791 27.04 -25.33 27.56
C PRO A 791 25.64 -25.97 27.50
N PHE A 792 24.62 -25.30 28.07
CA PHE A 792 23.18 -25.73 28.02
C PHE A 792 22.66 -25.89 26.59
N ALA A 793 23.17 -25.06 25.68
CA ALA A 793 23.12 -25.13 24.23
C ALA A 793 24.40 -24.44 23.74
N THR A 794 24.83 -24.64 22.50
CA THR A 794 26.05 -24.07 21.86
C THR A 794 26.52 -22.73 22.47
N PRO A 795 27.85 -22.57 22.70
CA PRO A 795 28.42 -21.61 23.65
C PRO A 795 27.87 -20.20 23.45
N SER A 796 27.55 -19.48 24.53
CA SER A 796 27.08 -18.09 24.50
C SER A 796 27.83 -17.27 23.45
N ILE A 797 27.13 -16.93 22.36
CA ILE A 797 27.66 -16.43 21.09
C ILE A 797 27.83 -14.91 21.17
N THR A 798 28.34 -14.41 22.28
CA THR A 798 28.64 -12.98 22.37
C THR A 798 29.93 -12.61 21.63
N ASN A 799 30.75 -13.59 21.20
CA ASN A 799 32.03 -13.35 20.53
C ASN A 799 32.37 -14.27 19.33
N ARG A 800 31.47 -15.16 18.87
CA ARG A 800 31.76 -16.07 17.74
C ARG A 800 30.80 -15.83 16.58
N GLN A 801 31.21 -14.98 15.64
CA GLN A 801 30.33 -14.41 14.62
C GLN A 801 30.28 -15.23 13.32
N THR A 802 31.01 -16.33 13.19
CA THR A 802 31.05 -17.09 11.92
C THR A 802 30.90 -18.59 12.15
N LEU A 803 29.96 -19.21 11.43
CA LEU A 803 29.89 -20.66 11.24
C LEU A 803 30.62 -21.07 9.97
N VAL A 804 31.27 -22.23 10.00
CA VAL A 804 31.94 -22.87 8.86
C VAL A 804 31.42 -24.30 8.75
N CYS A 805 31.04 -24.72 7.55
CA CYS A 805 30.71 -26.12 7.31
C CYS A 805 32.00 -26.92 7.12
N PRO A 806 32.26 -27.97 7.92
CA PRO A 806 33.48 -28.77 7.81
C PRO A 806 33.57 -29.56 6.50
N LYS A 807 32.43 -29.83 5.83
CA LYS A 807 32.37 -30.63 4.60
C LYS A 807 32.60 -29.83 3.32
N CYS A 808 31.96 -28.67 3.20
CA CYS A 808 31.99 -27.88 1.96
C CYS A 808 32.59 -26.48 2.13
N SER A 809 33.14 -26.17 3.30
CA SER A 809 33.73 -24.86 3.63
C SER A 809 32.77 -23.66 3.54
N PHE A 810 31.46 -23.89 3.39
CA PHE A 810 30.47 -22.82 3.37
C PHE A 810 30.47 -22.06 4.70
N THR A 811 30.53 -20.72 4.64
CA THR A 811 30.61 -19.86 5.82
C THR A 811 29.37 -18.98 5.99
N VAL A 812 28.89 -18.82 7.21
CA VAL A 812 27.79 -17.91 7.58
C VAL A 812 28.30 -16.92 8.60
N ASP A 813 28.24 -15.63 8.28
CA ASP A 813 28.63 -14.52 9.17
C ASP A 813 27.38 -13.83 9.74
N PHE A 814 27.21 -13.95 11.06
CA PHE A 814 26.05 -13.48 11.82
C PHE A 814 25.94 -11.98 11.95
N ASN A 815 26.98 -11.20 11.62
CA ASN A 815 26.92 -9.74 11.67
C ASN A 815 26.05 -9.13 10.57
N LYS A 816 25.68 -9.91 9.55
CA LYS A 816 24.86 -9.43 8.45
C LYS A 816 23.39 -9.45 8.85
N GLU A 817 22.68 -8.34 8.65
CA GLU A 817 21.23 -8.17 8.94
C GLU A 817 20.36 -9.26 8.30
N LYS A 818 20.80 -9.83 7.17
CA LYS A 818 20.07 -10.91 6.49
C LYS A 818 19.89 -12.19 7.34
N TYR A 819 20.60 -12.34 8.46
CA TYR A 819 20.51 -13.52 9.35
C TYR A 819 19.69 -13.27 10.63
N ASP A 820 18.96 -12.16 10.75
CA ASP A 820 18.15 -11.84 11.94
C ASP A 820 17.10 -12.92 12.27
N VAL A 821 16.49 -13.51 11.25
CA VAL A 821 15.50 -14.59 11.42
C VAL A 821 16.19 -15.88 11.91
N MET A 822 17.42 -16.14 11.45
CA MET A 822 18.24 -17.27 11.89
C MET A 822 18.63 -17.11 13.37
N ARG A 823 19.14 -15.94 13.77
CA ARG A 823 19.54 -15.67 15.17
C ARG A 823 18.37 -15.85 16.13
N ARG A 824 17.20 -15.29 15.80
CA ARG A 824 15.97 -15.47 16.60
C ARG A 824 15.53 -16.92 16.70
N TYR A 825 15.63 -17.68 15.60
CA TYR A 825 15.18 -19.07 15.59
C TYR A 825 16.06 -20.00 16.41
N HIS A 826 17.38 -19.84 16.27
CA HIS A 826 18.39 -20.67 16.95
C HIS A 826 18.85 -20.09 18.30
N GLN A 827 18.27 -18.97 18.75
CA GLN A 827 18.59 -18.30 20.01
C GLN A 827 20.07 -17.88 20.12
N LEU A 828 20.62 -17.35 19.02
CA LEU A 828 22.03 -16.94 18.89
C LEU A 828 22.30 -15.50 19.32
#